data_AF-A0A1X1BY08-F1
#
_entry.id   AF-A0A1X1BY08-F1
#
_cell.length_a   1.000
_cell.length_b   1.000
_cell.length_c   1.000
_cell.angle_alpha   90.00
_cell.angle_beta   90.00
_cell.angle_gamma   90.00
#
_symmetry.space_group_name_H-M   'P 1'
#
loop_
_entity.id
_entity.type
_entity.pdbx_description
1 polymer ?
#
loop_
_entity_poly.entity_id
_entity_poly.type
_entity_poly.pdbx_seq_one_letter_code
_entity_poly.pdbx_strand_id
1 'polypeptide(L)'
;ANALRQLGLETHVVEFAPRLMAVQLDEGGALMLRQKIEALGVTVHTAKQTEQIETRADGSVLLHFADGSSLHSDLVLFSAGIRPRDELARDAGLMLGPRGGIEINDHCQTSDEAVHAIGECALWNGQIFGLVAPGYQMARVLAGHLAAEPSAFSGADMSTKLKLLGVEVASFGDAQGRSPGCQSYHWTDGPKGIYKKIVISADGSRLLGGVLVGDSSDYATLLQMMLNALPLPAAPESLILPQLTGAPAKAPGVAALPDSAQVCSCHNVSKGDICAAVKSGCSEMSSIKSCTKAATGCGGCSALVKQVMEYQLSNLGVEVKTDICEHFPWSRQALYHLIRVEGIRTFDDLLAAHGKGHGCEVCKPLVASLLASCWNDYLLQPAHLPLQDTNDRYFANIQKDGTYSVVPRVPAGEITPQGLIAIGEVAARYDLYTKITGGQRIDLFGARLEQLPAIWQTLLDAGFETGHAYGKSLRTVKSCVGSTWCRYGVQDSTAFAIALENRYKGLRAPHKIKMAVSGCTRECAEAQSKDIGVIATDKGWNLYVCGNGGMKPRHADLFASDLDDATLLRYVDRLLMFYIRTADRLQRTSVWLDNLEGGLDYLRQVVIDDSLGLAATLEQEMQQVVEAYQCEWQTTLADASRLALFTPTVNSDQPDESLYYSRVRGQRQPDEATSRPVLQLPAEPWSAVCALDAVPQQAGIGARLGSERIALFRFGEALYALEDREPGSEASVLSRGILGDVGGEPVVISPLYKQRVRLRDGQSLDNPQHQLRCWPVKLEAGQIWLANRPINQLAQAS
;
A
#
# COMPACT_ATOMS: atom_id res chain seq x y z
N ALA A 1 9.26 14.06 25.04
CA ALA A 1 10.48 13.22 25.12
C ALA A 1 10.92 12.68 23.76
N ASN A 2 10.24 11.69 23.16
CA ASN A 2 10.72 11.04 21.92
C ASN A 2 11.02 12.01 20.77
N ALA A 3 10.13 12.97 20.51
CA ALA A 3 10.36 13.96 19.46
C ALA A 3 11.64 14.80 19.70
N LEU A 4 11.89 15.25 20.93
CA LEU A 4 13.10 16.01 21.27
C LEU A 4 14.36 15.17 21.08
N ARG A 5 14.33 13.90 21.53
CA ARG A 5 15.41 12.94 21.32
C ARG A 5 15.66 12.64 19.84
N GLN A 6 14.60 12.50 19.04
CA GLN A 6 14.70 12.32 17.58
C GLN A 6 15.27 13.56 16.86
N LEU A 7 15.11 14.75 17.44
CA LEU A 7 15.76 15.98 17.00
C LEU A 7 17.22 16.09 17.47
N GLY A 8 17.76 15.08 18.15
CA GLY A 8 19.15 15.03 18.62
C GLY A 8 19.41 15.80 19.91
N LEU A 9 18.37 16.18 20.65
CA LEU A 9 18.50 16.92 21.92
C LEU A 9 18.69 15.96 23.10
N GLU A 10 19.60 16.31 24.02
CA GLU A 10 19.63 15.71 25.35
C GLU A 10 18.29 15.97 26.04
N THR A 11 17.62 14.89 26.46
CA THR A 11 16.22 14.96 26.85
C THR A 11 16.05 14.43 28.27
N HIS A 12 15.47 15.26 29.13
CA HIS A 12 15.06 14.89 30.48
C HIS A 12 13.54 14.82 30.59
N VAL A 13 13.03 13.87 31.38
CA VAL A 13 11.63 13.82 31.81
C VAL A 13 11.59 14.13 33.29
N VAL A 14 10.85 15.18 33.66
CA VAL A 14 10.62 15.57 35.05
C VAL A 14 9.19 15.19 35.41
N GLU A 15 9.04 14.31 36.41
CA GLU A 15 7.78 13.79 36.92
C GLU A 15 7.65 14.17 38.40
N PHE A 16 6.52 14.77 38.76
CA PHE A 16 6.22 15.16 40.13
C PHE A 16 5.97 13.93 41.02
N ALA A 17 5.28 12.92 40.48
CA ALA A 17 5.02 11.69 41.20
C ALA A 17 6.32 10.91 41.47
N PRO A 18 6.35 10.03 42.51
CA PRO A 18 7.54 9.22 42.81
C PRO A 18 7.88 8.20 41.71
N ARG A 19 6.97 7.98 40.76
CA ARG A 19 7.12 7.02 39.65
C ARG A 19 6.42 7.51 38.39
N LEU A 20 6.89 7.03 37.23
CA LEU A 20 6.26 7.30 35.94
C LEU A 20 4.86 6.66 35.87
N MET A 21 3.92 7.37 35.24
CA MET A 21 2.54 6.90 35.04
C MET A 21 1.89 6.39 36.34
N ALA A 22 2.04 7.14 37.44
CA ALA A 22 1.70 6.68 38.80
C ALA A 22 0.24 6.23 38.99
N VAL A 23 -0.67 6.65 38.10
CA VAL A 23 -2.07 6.22 38.06
C VAL A 23 -2.19 4.83 37.43
N GLN A 24 -1.49 4.58 36.32
CA GLN A 24 -1.60 3.36 35.51
C GLN A 24 -0.65 2.24 35.96
N LEU A 25 0.57 2.58 36.36
CA LEU A 25 1.61 1.59 36.66
C LEU A 25 1.82 1.42 38.16
N ASP A 26 2.02 0.17 38.55
CA ASP A 26 2.56 -0.17 39.84
C ASP A 26 4.09 -0.03 39.86
N GLU A 27 4.70 -0.32 41.00
CA GLU A 27 6.12 -0.04 41.23
C GLU A 27 7.03 -0.85 40.29
N GLY A 28 6.73 -2.13 40.07
CA GLY A 28 7.48 -2.99 39.15
C GLY A 28 7.35 -2.54 37.69
N GLY A 29 6.13 -2.24 37.24
CA GLY A 29 5.91 -1.73 35.88
C GLY A 29 6.59 -0.39 35.63
N ALA A 30 6.52 0.53 36.60
CA ALA A 30 7.15 1.84 36.48
C ALA A 30 8.68 1.76 36.47
N LEU A 31 9.28 0.86 37.27
CA LEU A 31 10.72 0.61 37.27
C LEU A 31 11.19 0.06 35.92
N MET A 32 10.47 -0.94 35.37
CA MET A 32 10.77 -1.50 34.06
C MET A 32 10.67 -0.45 32.94
N LEU A 33 9.63 0.38 32.99
CA LEU A 33 9.45 1.48 32.03
C LEU A 33 10.61 2.49 32.13
N ARG A 34 11.01 2.87 33.35
CA ARG A 34 12.14 3.78 33.58
C ARG A 34 13.42 3.23 32.96
N GLN A 35 13.77 1.98 33.26
CA GLN A 35 14.97 1.34 32.71
C GLN A 35 14.99 1.34 31.19
N LYS A 36 13.86 1.03 30.55
CA LYS A 36 13.75 1.06 29.09
C LYS A 36 13.86 2.47 28.50
N ILE A 37 13.26 3.47 29.13
CA ILE A 37 13.34 4.87 28.68
C ILE A 37 14.77 5.41 28.83
N GLU A 38 15.44 5.12 29.96
CA GLU A 38 16.82 5.51 30.20
C GLU A 38 17.79 4.84 29.22
N ALA A 39 17.58 3.55 28.89
CA ALA A 39 18.34 2.85 27.86
C ALA A 39 18.20 3.46 26.44
N LEU A 40 17.15 4.25 26.20
CA LEU A 40 16.92 4.97 24.95
C LEU A 40 17.54 6.37 24.93
N GLY A 41 18.30 6.73 25.98
CA GLY A 41 19.00 8.00 26.10
C GLY A 41 18.13 9.15 26.64
N VAL A 42 17.09 8.83 27.41
CA VAL A 42 16.24 9.83 28.08
C VAL A 42 16.41 9.72 29.59
N THR A 43 16.88 10.77 30.23
CA THR A 43 17.09 10.79 31.69
C THR A 43 15.76 11.07 32.41
N VAL A 44 15.41 10.24 33.40
CA VAL A 44 14.15 10.36 34.14
C VAL A 44 14.39 10.86 35.56
N HIS A 45 13.70 11.94 35.92
CA HIS A 45 13.67 12.50 37.27
C HIS A 45 12.25 12.37 37.83
N THR A 46 12.06 11.53 38.85
CA THR A 46 10.80 11.40 39.58
C THR A 46 10.87 12.13 40.92
N ALA A 47 9.72 12.33 41.58
CA ALA A 47 9.61 13.09 42.83
C ALA A 47 10.18 14.52 42.72
N LYS A 48 10.08 15.15 41.53
CA LYS A 48 10.59 16.50 41.28
C LYS A 48 9.45 17.50 41.17
N GLN A 49 9.22 18.25 42.24
CA GLN A 49 8.32 19.40 42.24
C GLN A 49 9.10 20.64 41.81
N THR A 50 8.74 21.21 40.64
CA THR A 50 9.34 22.48 40.16
C THR A 50 8.69 23.65 40.87
N GLU A 51 9.48 24.48 41.56
CA GLU A 51 9.01 25.68 42.28
C GLU A 51 9.20 26.96 41.46
N GLN A 52 10.32 27.05 40.75
CA GLN A 52 10.66 28.23 39.96
C GLN A 52 11.38 27.82 38.67
N ILE A 53 11.07 28.52 37.58
CA ILE A 53 11.81 28.43 36.31
C ILE A 53 12.43 29.79 36.06
N GLU A 54 13.75 29.88 36.24
CA GLU A 54 14.52 31.11 36.08
C GLU A 54 15.08 31.19 34.66
N THR A 55 14.82 32.29 33.95
CA THR A 55 15.47 32.55 32.65
C THR A 55 16.82 33.22 32.89
N ARG A 56 17.88 32.67 32.29
CA ARG A 56 19.25 33.17 32.37
C ARG A 56 19.53 34.18 31.24
N ALA A 57 20.60 34.96 31.41
CA ALA A 57 20.96 36.05 30.49
C ALA A 57 21.33 35.58 29.07
N ASP A 58 21.78 34.33 28.92
CA ASP A 58 22.08 33.68 27.64
C ASP A 58 20.84 33.07 26.96
N GLY A 59 19.65 33.19 27.59
CA GLY A 59 18.39 32.67 27.09
C GLY A 59 18.09 31.23 27.53
N SER A 60 19.01 30.56 28.25
CA SER A 60 18.73 29.25 28.83
C SER A 60 17.79 29.36 30.03
N VAL A 61 17.27 28.24 30.51
CA VAL A 61 16.42 28.18 31.71
C VAL A 61 17.01 27.26 32.78
N LEU A 62 16.77 27.62 34.03
CA LEU A 62 17.11 26.81 35.19
C LEU A 62 15.84 26.48 35.97
N LEU A 63 15.53 25.19 36.09
CA LEU A 63 14.43 24.70 36.91
C LEU A 63 14.95 24.50 38.33
N HIS A 64 14.31 25.14 39.32
CA HIS A 64 14.55 24.94 40.74
C HIS A 64 13.48 24.03 41.31
N PHE A 65 13.91 22.98 42.03
CA PHE A 65 13.01 22.00 42.62
C PHE A 65 12.90 22.18 44.14
N ALA A 66 11.78 21.74 44.72
CA ALA A 66 11.48 21.86 46.15
C ALA A 66 12.47 21.14 47.07
N ASP A 67 13.23 20.17 46.54
CA ASP A 67 14.30 19.47 47.28
C ASP A 67 15.64 20.23 47.27
N GLY A 68 15.65 21.45 46.71
CA GLY A 68 16.83 22.31 46.59
C GLY A 68 17.74 21.97 45.40
N SER A 69 17.44 20.91 44.63
CA SER A 69 18.18 20.61 43.40
C SER A 69 17.72 21.48 42.24
N SER A 70 18.55 21.58 41.20
CA SER A 70 18.23 22.35 40.00
C SER A 70 18.60 21.61 38.72
N LEU A 71 17.88 21.85 37.62
CA LEU A 71 18.16 21.30 36.30
C LEU A 71 18.28 22.42 35.27
N HIS A 72 19.45 22.53 34.64
CA HIS A 72 19.69 23.45 33.52
C HIS A 72 19.12 22.86 32.23
N SER A 73 18.50 23.70 31.40
CA SER A 73 17.98 23.31 30.08
C SER A 73 17.92 24.51 29.14
N ASP A 74 18.04 24.29 27.84
CA ASP A 74 17.82 25.32 26.82
C ASP A 74 16.33 25.50 26.48
N LEU A 75 15.52 24.47 26.74
CA LEU A 75 14.10 24.43 26.41
C LEU A 75 13.32 23.65 27.47
N VAL A 76 12.15 24.15 27.86
CA VAL A 76 11.19 23.41 28.69
C VAL A 76 9.90 23.21 27.90
N LEU A 77 9.57 21.95 27.65
CA LEU A 77 8.30 21.55 27.04
C LEU A 77 7.34 21.11 28.14
N PHE A 78 6.27 21.88 28.37
CA PHE A 78 5.24 21.52 29.33
C PHE A 78 4.28 20.49 28.73
N SER A 79 4.17 19.33 29.38
CA SER A 79 3.05 18.41 29.20
C SER A 79 1.91 18.83 30.13
N ALA A 80 1.18 19.89 29.76
CA ALA A 80 0.25 20.60 30.64
C ALA A 80 -1.00 19.82 31.09
N GLY A 81 -1.13 18.54 30.72
CA GLY A 81 -2.33 17.74 30.95
C GLY A 81 -3.55 18.37 30.29
N ILE A 82 -4.73 18.02 30.80
CA ILE A 82 -5.98 18.66 30.41
C ILE A 82 -6.58 19.39 31.62
N ARG A 83 -7.20 20.53 31.37
CA ARG A 83 -7.98 21.28 32.37
C ARG A 83 -9.38 21.50 31.80
N PRO A 84 -10.45 21.20 32.56
CA PRO A 84 -11.81 21.52 32.13
C PRO A 84 -11.93 23.01 31.85
N ARG A 85 -12.48 23.34 30.68
CA ARG A 85 -12.81 24.71 30.30
C ARG A 85 -14.21 25.04 30.81
N ASP A 86 -14.30 25.40 32.09
CA ASP A 86 -15.56 25.56 32.83
C ASP A 86 -15.98 27.03 33.05
N GLU A 87 -15.30 27.99 32.42
CA GLU A 87 -15.53 29.42 32.67
C GLU A 87 -16.96 29.84 32.31
N LEU A 88 -17.46 29.39 31.16
CA LEU A 88 -18.84 29.70 30.74
C LEU A 88 -19.87 29.14 31.73
N ALA A 89 -19.65 27.93 32.23
CA ALA A 89 -20.54 27.28 33.19
C ALA A 89 -20.50 28.00 34.54
N ARG A 90 -19.32 28.48 34.95
CA ARG A 90 -19.14 29.32 36.13
C ARG A 90 -19.91 30.62 36.03
N ASP A 91 -19.77 31.33 34.91
CA ASP A 91 -20.44 32.61 34.67
C ASP A 91 -21.97 32.43 34.57
N ALA A 92 -22.42 31.26 34.09
CA ALA A 92 -23.82 30.86 34.03
C ALA A 92 -24.39 30.36 35.37
N GLY A 93 -23.58 30.23 36.43
CA GLY A 93 -24.02 29.76 37.74
C GLY A 93 -24.31 28.25 37.83
N LEU A 94 -23.80 27.45 36.89
CA LEU A 94 -23.92 25.99 36.94
C LEU A 94 -23.04 25.42 38.06
N MET A 95 -23.45 24.28 38.61
CA MET A 95 -22.68 23.57 39.63
C MET A 95 -21.37 23.04 39.04
N LEU A 96 -20.26 23.33 39.72
CA LEU A 96 -18.91 22.93 39.32
C LEU A 96 -18.26 22.10 40.41
N GLY A 97 -17.34 21.22 40.01
CA GLY A 97 -16.53 20.46 40.95
C GLY A 97 -15.53 21.31 41.73
N PRO A 98 -15.04 20.80 42.88
CA PRO A 98 -14.09 21.50 43.75
C PRO A 98 -12.74 21.79 43.08
N ARG A 99 -12.40 21.07 41.99
CA ARG A 99 -11.18 21.29 41.19
C ARG A 99 -11.48 21.73 39.75
N GLY A 100 -12.70 22.22 39.51
CA GLY A 100 -13.22 22.55 38.19
C GLY A 100 -13.90 21.38 37.47
N GLY A 101 -14.50 21.68 36.32
CA GLY A 101 -15.39 20.80 35.56
C GLY A 101 -16.86 20.98 35.93
N ILE A 102 -17.73 20.83 34.94
CA ILE A 102 -19.18 21.01 35.03
C ILE A 102 -19.78 19.72 35.58
N GLU A 103 -20.44 19.80 36.74
CA GLU A 103 -21.03 18.61 37.36
C GLU A 103 -22.19 18.08 36.52
N ILE A 104 -22.16 16.77 36.23
CA ILE A 104 -23.20 16.10 35.46
C ILE A 104 -23.72 14.83 36.14
N ASN A 105 -24.99 14.51 35.90
CA ASN A 105 -25.59 13.23 36.27
C ASN A 105 -25.35 12.15 35.18
N ASP A 106 -25.95 10.97 35.36
CA ASP A 106 -25.83 9.82 34.45
C ASP A 106 -26.42 10.09 33.04
N HIS A 107 -27.20 11.14 32.85
CA HIS A 107 -27.74 11.55 31.54
C HIS A 107 -26.92 12.68 30.91
N CYS A 108 -25.74 12.99 31.45
CA CYS A 108 -24.91 14.14 31.04
C CYS A 108 -25.58 15.51 31.26
N GLN A 109 -26.61 15.57 32.09
CA GLN A 109 -27.36 16.78 32.42
C GLN A 109 -26.68 17.52 33.59
N THR A 110 -26.63 18.85 33.50
CA THR A 110 -26.03 19.72 34.52
C THR A 110 -27.04 20.08 35.63
N SER A 111 -26.69 21.03 36.51
CA SER A 111 -27.62 21.58 37.51
C SER A 111 -28.79 22.36 36.91
N ASP A 112 -28.71 22.77 35.64
CA ASP A 112 -29.83 23.31 34.88
C ASP A 112 -30.37 22.22 33.94
N GLU A 113 -31.67 21.94 34.00
CA GLU A 113 -32.32 20.87 33.23
C GLU A 113 -32.26 21.09 31.71
N ALA A 114 -32.12 22.34 31.25
CA ALA A 114 -31.99 22.65 29.84
C ALA A 114 -30.55 22.53 29.32
N VAL A 115 -29.55 22.36 30.19
CA VAL A 115 -28.13 22.40 29.84
C VAL A 115 -27.46 21.05 30.11
N HIS A 116 -26.70 20.59 29.12
CA HIS A 116 -25.96 19.33 29.15
C HIS A 116 -24.48 19.59 28.88
N ALA A 117 -23.60 18.78 29.49
CA ALA A 117 -22.16 18.85 29.28
C ALA A 117 -21.59 17.45 28.99
N ILE A 118 -20.72 17.35 28.00
CA ILE A 118 -20.07 16.10 27.57
C ILE A 118 -18.59 16.33 27.31
N GLY A 119 -17.80 15.26 27.28
CA GLY A 119 -16.38 15.32 26.97
C GLY A 119 -15.55 15.84 28.15
N GLU A 120 -14.49 16.58 27.87
CA GLU A 120 -13.47 16.93 28.87
C GLU A 120 -13.90 18.04 29.85
N CYS A 121 -14.95 18.79 29.54
CA CYS A 121 -15.51 19.77 30.49
C CYS A 121 -16.44 19.13 31.52
N ALA A 122 -16.92 17.90 31.29
CA ALA A 122 -17.88 17.23 32.13
C ALA A 122 -17.22 16.49 33.29
N LEU A 123 -17.75 16.68 34.49
CA LEU A 123 -17.36 16.04 35.73
C LEU A 123 -18.48 15.10 36.18
N TRP A 124 -18.28 13.81 35.97
CA TRP A 124 -19.24 12.79 36.38
C TRP A 124 -18.74 12.09 37.63
N ASN A 125 -19.55 12.09 38.70
CA ASN A 125 -19.23 11.48 39.99
C ASN A 125 -17.84 11.91 40.54
N GLY A 126 -17.52 13.19 40.41
CA GLY A 126 -16.24 13.77 40.85
C GLY A 126 -15.02 13.42 39.98
N GLN A 127 -15.23 12.81 38.81
CA GLN A 127 -14.17 12.35 37.91
C GLN A 127 -14.23 13.01 36.52
N ILE A 128 -13.06 13.40 36.02
CA ILE A 128 -12.80 13.81 34.63
C ILE A 128 -11.95 12.69 34.00
N PHE A 129 -12.35 12.22 32.81
CA PHE A 129 -11.74 11.02 32.22
C PHE A 129 -10.55 11.33 31.30
N GLY A 130 -10.58 12.45 30.58
CA GLY A 130 -9.47 12.88 29.71
C GLY A 130 -9.10 11.93 28.59
N LEU A 131 -10.08 11.18 28.11
CA LEU A 131 -9.96 10.27 26.99
C LEU A 131 -11.11 10.54 26.02
N VAL A 132 -10.84 10.38 24.73
CA VAL A 132 -11.83 10.61 23.66
C VAL A 132 -13.01 9.62 23.77
N ALA A 133 -12.74 8.36 24.16
CA ALA A 133 -13.77 7.32 24.26
C ALA A 133 -14.91 7.67 25.24
N PRO A 134 -14.66 8.09 26.50
CA PRO A 134 -15.69 8.61 27.39
C PRO A 134 -16.48 9.77 26.77
N GLY A 135 -15.82 10.70 26.07
CA GLY A 135 -16.50 11.81 25.40
C GLY A 135 -17.52 11.34 24.35
N TYR A 136 -17.18 10.33 23.54
CA TYR A 136 -18.13 9.72 22.61
C TYR A 136 -19.25 8.96 23.32
N GLN A 137 -18.97 8.30 24.44
CA GLN A 137 -20.00 7.62 25.21
C GLN A 137 -20.99 8.63 25.82
N MET A 138 -20.49 9.71 26.41
CA MET A 138 -21.31 10.83 26.89
C MET A 138 -22.16 11.44 25.76
N ALA A 139 -21.57 11.64 24.57
CA ALA A 139 -22.32 12.12 23.41
C ALA A 139 -23.47 11.17 23.00
N ARG A 140 -23.23 9.85 23.03
CA ARG A 140 -24.27 8.85 22.72
C ARG A 140 -25.36 8.80 23.79
N VAL A 141 -24.98 8.85 25.07
CA VAL A 141 -25.94 8.91 26.18
C VAL A 141 -26.80 10.17 26.08
N LEU A 142 -26.19 11.32 25.82
CA LEU A 142 -26.94 12.56 25.60
C LEU A 142 -27.87 12.46 24.39
N ALA A 143 -27.39 11.93 23.26
CA ALA A 143 -28.23 11.75 22.07
C ALA A 143 -29.40 10.79 22.33
N GLY A 144 -29.17 9.68 23.02
CA GLY A 144 -30.20 8.73 23.43
C GLY A 144 -31.21 9.38 24.39
N HIS A 145 -30.73 10.11 25.39
CA HIS A 145 -31.60 10.86 26.32
C HIS A 145 -32.51 11.86 25.59
N LEU A 146 -31.96 12.65 24.66
CA LEU A 146 -32.72 13.58 23.81
C LEU A 146 -33.71 12.86 22.87
N ALA A 147 -33.42 11.62 22.49
CA ALA A 147 -34.30 10.75 21.70
C ALA A 147 -35.29 9.94 22.56
N ALA A 148 -35.32 10.16 23.88
CA ALA A 148 -36.11 9.38 24.85
C ALA A 148 -35.80 7.88 24.87
N GLU A 149 -34.54 7.51 24.58
CA GLU A 149 -34.03 6.15 24.69
C GLU A 149 -33.46 5.88 26.09
N PRO A 150 -33.63 4.65 26.64
CA PRO A 150 -33.08 4.29 27.94
C PRO A 150 -31.55 4.19 27.85
N SER A 151 -30.84 5.24 28.26
CA SER A 151 -29.38 5.30 28.26
C SER A 151 -28.87 6.06 29.48
N ALA A 152 -27.77 5.57 30.06
CA ALA A 152 -27.12 6.16 31.22
C ALA A 152 -25.60 5.99 31.09
N PHE A 153 -24.86 7.04 31.42
CA PHE A 153 -23.41 7.01 31.52
C PHE A 153 -23.02 6.38 32.86
N SER A 154 -22.37 5.23 32.79
CA SER A 154 -21.96 4.44 33.96
C SER A 154 -20.46 4.54 34.27
N GLY A 155 -19.80 5.58 33.74
CA GLY A 155 -18.35 5.73 33.76
C GLY A 155 -17.68 5.20 32.49
N ALA A 156 -16.35 5.24 32.48
CA ALA A 156 -15.55 4.80 31.34
C ALA A 156 -14.33 3.97 31.78
N ASP A 157 -13.95 3.04 30.90
CA ASP A 157 -12.75 2.23 31.07
C ASP A 157 -11.49 3.09 30.93
N MET A 158 -10.69 3.13 32.00
CA MET A 158 -9.42 3.85 32.05
C MET A 158 -8.25 3.00 31.55
N SER A 159 -8.53 1.86 30.94
CA SER A 159 -7.51 1.01 30.32
C SER A 159 -6.75 1.78 29.24
N THR A 160 -5.42 1.69 29.30
CA THR A 160 -4.52 2.38 28.39
C THR A 160 -3.57 1.39 27.77
N LYS A 161 -3.34 1.51 26.47
CA LYS A 161 -2.24 0.84 25.75
C LYS A 161 -1.49 1.89 24.96
N LEU A 162 -0.26 2.17 25.37
CA LEU A 162 0.59 3.22 24.85
C LEU A 162 1.88 2.63 24.28
N LYS A 163 2.39 3.24 23.22
CA LYS A 163 3.76 3.04 22.75
C LYS A 163 4.57 4.28 23.10
N LEU A 164 5.32 4.20 24.20
CA LEU A 164 6.15 5.30 24.68
C LEU A 164 7.59 5.05 24.25
N LEU A 165 8.14 5.87 23.35
CA LEU A 165 9.53 5.73 22.88
C LEU A 165 9.84 4.34 22.25
N GLY A 166 8.84 3.65 21.69
CA GLY A 166 9.01 2.27 21.20
C GLY A 166 8.87 1.19 22.27
N VAL A 167 8.67 1.57 23.54
CA VAL A 167 8.30 0.67 24.63
C VAL A 167 6.80 0.50 24.67
N GLU A 168 6.34 -0.75 24.63
CA GLU A 168 4.93 -1.06 24.82
C GLU A 168 4.56 -1.03 26.29
N VAL A 169 3.50 -0.31 26.63
CA VAL A 169 2.96 -0.20 27.99
C VAL A 169 1.45 -0.38 27.92
N ALA A 170 0.89 -1.23 28.76
CA ALA A 170 -0.54 -1.37 28.91
C ALA A 170 -0.96 -1.53 30.38
N SER A 171 -2.10 -0.96 30.73
CA SER A 171 -2.73 -1.08 32.04
C SER A 171 -4.24 -1.22 31.85
N PHE A 172 -4.88 -2.05 32.66
CA PHE A 172 -6.33 -2.23 32.62
C PHE A 172 -6.90 -2.58 34.00
N GLY A 173 -8.15 -2.20 34.23
CA GLY A 173 -8.89 -2.48 35.46
C GLY A 173 -8.18 -2.02 36.74
N ASP A 174 -8.31 -2.83 37.79
CA ASP A 174 -7.63 -2.67 39.07
C ASP A 174 -6.17 -3.15 39.01
N ALA A 175 -5.37 -2.49 38.17
CA ALA A 175 -3.95 -2.77 37.96
C ALA A 175 -3.11 -2.67 39.27
N GLN A 176 -3.56 -1.82 40.20
CA GLN A 176 -2.89 -1.56 41.47
C GLN A 176 -3.27 -2.58 42.56
N GLY A 177 -4.33 -3.37 42.39
CA GLY A 177 -4.80 -4.30 43.41
C GLY A 177 -5.41 -3.61 44.62
N ARG A 178 -6.26 -2.61 44.40
CA ARG A 178 -6.99 -1.89 45.46
C ARG A 178 -8.21 -2.66 45.97
N SER A 179 -8.71 -3.61 45.20
CA SER A 179 -9.89 -4.40 45.55
C SER A 179 -9.62 -5.23 46.81
N PRO A 180 -10.48 -5.17 47.84
CA PRO A 180 -10.26 -5.89 49.09
C PRO A 180 -10.07 -7.40 48.88
N GLY A 181 -9.01 -7.95 49.46
CA GLY A 181 -8.71 -9.39 49.39
C GLY A 181 -8.24 -9.90 48.03
N CYS A 182 -7.98 -9.01 47.05
CA CYS A 182 -7.46 -9.43 45.75
C CYS A 182 -6.09 -10.11 45.85
N GLN A 183 -5.79 -10.93 44.84
CA GLN A 183 -4.49 -11.60 44.70
C GLN A 183 -3.82 -11.12 43.42
N SER A 184 -2.49 -11.20 43.34
CA SER A 184 -1.77 -10.78 42.13
C SER A 184 -0.64 -11.74 41.77
N TYR A 185 -0.45 -11.94 40.47
CA TYR A 185 0.67 -12.67 39.89
C TYR A 185 1.52 -11.69 39.10
N HIS A 186 2.84 -11.80 39.20
CA HIS A 186 3.77 -10.98 38.45
C HIS A 186 4.87 -11.86 37.83
N TRP A 187 5.31 -11.46 36.65
CA TRP A 187 6.39 -12.09 35.91
C TRP A 187 7.31 -11.00 35.35
N THR A 188 8.61 -11.20 35.50
CA THR A 188 9.63 -10.25 35.05
C THR A 188 10.72 -11.01 34.29
N ASP A 189 11.02 -10.57 33.07
CA ASP A 189 12.18 -11.00 32.29
C ASP A 189 13.10 -9.78 32.14
N GLY A 190 14.11 -9.72 33.02
CA GLY A 190 15.06 -8.61 33.08
C GLY A 190 15.83 -8.41 31.76
N PRO A 191 16.48 -9.44 31.20
CA PRO A 191 17.20 -9.33 29.92
C PRO A 191 16.34 -8.86 28.74
N LYS A 192 15.07 -9.29 28.64
CA LYS A 192 14.16 -8.81 27.59
C LYS A 192 13.46 -7.49 27.93
N GLY A 193 13.62 -7.00 29.16
CA GLY A 193 12.95 -5.82 29.68
C GLY A 193 11.43 -5.96 29.62
N ILE A 194 10.90 -7.08 30.11
CA ILE A 194 9.46 -7.38 30.15
C ILE A 194 9.01 -7.46 31.62
N TYR A 195 7.90 -6.81 31.91
CA TYR A 195 7.18 -6.92 33.18
C TYR A 195 5.70 -7.16 32.89
N LYS A 196 5.11 -8.19 33.48
CA LYS A 196 3.68 -8.48 33.37
C LYS A 196 3.10 -8.75 34.75
N LYS A 197 1.92 -8.21 35.02
CA LYS A 197 1.16 -8.45 36.24
C LYS A 197 -0.32 -8.58 35.92
N ILE A 198 -0.98 -9.50 36.60
CA ILE A 198 -2.44 -9.60 36.65
C ILE A 198 -2.91 -9.55 38.10
N VAL A 199 -4.11 -9.00 38.30
CA VAL A 199 -4.81 -8.93 39.59
C VAL A 199 -6.10 -9.71 39.45
N ILE A 200 -6.38 -10.59 40.39
CA ILE A 200 -7.55 -11.47 40.39
C ILE A 200 -8.36 -11.31 41.69
N SER A 201 -9.62 -11.72 41.66
CA SER A 201 -10.53 -11.66 42.81
C SER A 201 -10.10 -12.57 43.96
N ALA A 202 -10.59 -12.29 45.16
CA ALA A 202 -10.23 -13.02 46.38
C ALA A 202 -10.52 -14.53 46.32
N ASP A 203 -11.58 -14.91 45.60
CA ASP A 203 -12.01 -16.29 45.34
C ASP A 203 -11.31 -16.95 44.13
N GLY A 204 -10.44 -16.20 43.43
CA GLY A 204 -9.73 -16.65 42.24
C GLY A 204 -10.58 -16.83 40.99
N SER A 205 -11.84 -16.37 40.99
CA SER A 205 -12.78 -16.63 39.88
C SER A 205 -12.65 -15.66 38.70
N ARG A 206 -12.19 -14.42 38.92
CA ARG A 206 -12.25 -13.34 37.94
C ARG A 206 -10.96 -12.52 37.86
N LEU A 207 -10.64 -12.06 36.65
CA LEU A 207 -9.60 -11.06 36.40
C LEU A 207 -10.13 -9.66 36.75
N LEU A 208 -9.41 -8.93 37.59
CA LEU A 208 -9.77 -7.57 38.03
C LEU A 208 -8.96 -6.49 37.32
N GLY A 209 -7.74 -6.80 36.86
CA GLY A 209 -6.88 -5.83 36.18
C GLY A 209 -5.49 -6.38 35.88
N GLY A 210 -4.60 -5.53 35.37
CA GLY A 210 -3.21 -5.90 35.09
C GLY A 210 -2.35 -4.79 34.50
N VAL A 211 -1.05 -5.04 34.50
CA VAL A 211 0.02 -4.16 34.00
C VAL A 211 0.92 -4.97 33.07
N LEU A 212 1.21 -4.44 31.87
CA LEU A 212 2.10 -5.06 30.90
C LEU A 212 3.10 -3.99 30.42
N VAL A 213 4.40 -4.24 30.56
CA VAL A 213 5.48 -3.34 30.12
C VAL A 213 6.49 -4.15 29.34
N GLY A 214 6.92 -3.60 28.20
CA GLY A 214 7.90 -4.22 27.31
C GLY A 214 7.31 -5.21 26.32
N ASP A 215 6.27 -5.96 26.71
CA ASP A 215 5.48 -6.83 25.85
C ASP A 215 3.99 -6.73 26.23
N SER A 216 3.18 -6.23 25.30
CA SER A 216 1.74 -6.05 25.47
C SER A 216 0.90 -6.96 24.56
N SER A 217 1.48 -8.06 24.06
CA SER A 217 0.81 -9.01 23.15
C SER A 217 -0.50 -9.53 23.75
N ASP A 218 -0.49 -9.85 25.04
CA ASP A 218 -1.61 -10.47 25.75
C ASP A 218 -2.70 -9.46 26.17
N TYR A 219 -2.46 -8.15 25.99
CA TYR A 219 -3.35 -7.08 26.45
C TYR A 219 -4.79 -7.25 25.98
N ALA A 220 -4.99 -7.52 24.68
CA ALA A 220 -6.32 -7.57 24.10
C ALA A 220 -7.16 -8.69 24.73
N THR A 221 -6.55 -9.88 24.87
CA THR A 221 -7.18 -11.04 25.48
C THR A 221 -7.49 -10.80 26.96
N LEU A 222 -6.51 -10.32 27.74
CA LEU A 222 -6.68 -10.06 29.16
C LEU A 222 -7.74 -9.00 29.43
N LEU A 223 -7.76 -7.92 28.65
CA LEU A 223 -8.79 -6.89 28.74
C LEU A 223 -10.19 -7.48 28.52
N GLN A 224 -10.36 -8.34 27.50
CA GLN A 224 -11.65 -8.98 27.25
C GLN A 224 -12.06 -9.95 28.35
N MET A 225 -11.11 -10.70 28.92
CA MET A 225 -11.38 -11.59 30.05
C MET A 225 -11.90 -10.82 31.26
N MET A 226 -11.31 -9.65 31.56
CA MET A 226 -11.77 -8.76 32.62
C MET A 226 -13.14 -8.16 32.31
N LEU A 227 -13.31 -7.51 31.15
CA LEU A 227 -14.54 -6.81 30.78
C LEU A 227 -15.77 -7.72 30.75
N ASN A 228 -15.59 -8.98 30.32
CA ASN A 228 -16.68 -9.94 30.19
C ASN A 228 -16.77 -10.92 31.38
N ALA A 229 -15.99 -10.69 32.45
CA ALA A 229 -15.93 -11.56 33.63
C ALA A 229 -15.76 -13.05 33.28
N LEU A 230 -14.90 -13.34 32.30
CA LEU A 230 -14.67 -14.71 31.84
C LEU A 230 -14.01 -15.54 32.95
N PRO A 231 -14.36 -16.84 33.07
CA PRO A 231 -13.73 -17.72 34.04
C PRO A 231 -12.22 -17.83 33.79
N LEU A 232 -11.44 -17.79 34.87
CA LEU A 232 -10.00 -17.95 34.81
C LEU A 232 -9.59 -19.42 34.62
N PRO A 233 -8.44 -19.70 33.97
CA PRO A 233 -7.88 -21.04 33.96
C PRO A 233 -7.47 -21.47 35.38
N ALA A 234 -7.34 -22.78 35.60
CA ALA A 234 -6.97 -23.35 36.90
C ALA A 234 -5.62 -22.82 37.44
N ALA A 235 -4.72 -22.40 36.54
CA ALA A 235 -3.45 -21.73 36.84
C ALA A 235 -3.44 -20.32 36.21
N PRO A 236 -3.96 -19.28 36.89
CA PRO A 236 -4.07 -17.92 36.36
C PRO A 236 -2.74 -17.30 35.91
N GLU A 237 -1.63 -17.66 36.56
CA GLU A 237 -0.28 -17.21 36.22
C GLU A 237 0.13 -17.57 34.79
N SER A 238 -0.41 -18.65 34.23
CA SER A 238 -0.13 -19.07 32.85
C SER A 238 -0.51 -18.01 31.82
N LEU A 239 -1.43 -17.10 32.14
CA LEU A 239 -1.88 -16.02 31.28
C LEU A 239 -0.79 -14.98 30.98
N ILE A 240 0.21 -14.86 31.86
CA ILE A 240 1.30 -13.87 31.73
C ILE A 240 2.68 -14.49 31.50
N LEU A 241 2.80 -15.82 31.58
CA LEU A 241 4.07 -16.53 31.34
C LEU A 241 4.37 -16.70 29.84
N PRO A 242 5.65 -16.87 29.45
CA PRO A 242 6.03 -17.24 28.09
C PRO A 242 5.37 -18.56 27.66
N GLN A 243 4.92 -18.64 26.41
CA GLN A 243 4.39 -19.88 25.87
C GLN A 243 5.55 -20.75 25.39
N LEU A 244 5.67 -21.95 25.95
CA LEU A 244 6.59 -22.97 25.42
C LEU A 244 5.99 -23.57 24.15
N THR A 245 6.84 -23.86 23.18
CA THR A 245 6.45 -24.50 21.91
C THR A 245 5.70 -25.82 22.19
N GLY A 246 4.48 -25.94 21.65
CA GLY A 246 3.62 -27.11 21.84
C GLY A 246 2.65 -27.07 23.03
N ALA A 247 2.66 -26.00 23.85
CA ALA A 247 1.68 -25.83 24.91
C ALA A 247 0.31 -25.35 24.38
N PRO A 248 -0.82 -25.76 25.01
CA PRO A 248 -2.15 -25.28 24.62
C PRO A 248 -2.28 -23.75 24.70
N ALA A 249 -3.23 -23.20 23.95
CA ALA A 249 -3.47 -21.75 23.89
C ALA A 249 -3.78 -21.17 25.29
N LYS A 250 -3.19 -20.01 25.61
CA LYS A 250 -3.26 -19.41 26.96
C LYS A 250 -4.66 -19.00 27.41
N ALA A 251 -5.59 -18.77 26.49
CA ALA A 251 -6.92 -18.23 26.79
C ALA A 251 -8.01 -18.72 25.82
N PRO A 252 -9.31 -18.60 26.17
CA PRO A 252 -10.41 -18.89 25.27
C PRO A 252 -10.33 -18.00 24.01
N GLY A 253 -10.45 -18.58 22.82
CA GLY A 253 -10.39 -17.83 21.55
C GLY A 253 -11.59 -16.89 21.34
N VAL A 254 -11.56 -16.10 20.26
CA VAL A 254 -12.63 -15.14 19.88
C VAL A 254 -14.03 -15.74 19.82
N ALA A 255 -14.14 -17.06 19.66
CA ALA A 255 -15.39 -17.81 19.73
C ALA A 255 -16.15 -17.61 21.06
N ALA A 256 -15.43 -17.53 22.19
CA ALA A 256 -16.01 -17.44 23.53
C ALA A 256 -16.51 -16.03 23.91
N LEU A 257 -16.17 -15.00 23.13
CA LEU A 257 -16.63 -13.63 23.38
C LEU A 257 -18.12 -13.47 23.03
N PRO A 258 -18.95 -12.79 23.85
CA PRO A 258 -20.32 -12.45 23.46
C PRO A 258 -20.34 -11.43 22.32
N ASP A 259 -21.44 -11.34 21.55
CA ASP A 259 -21.57 -10.36 20.46
C ASP A 259 -21.48 -8.91 20.94
N SER A 260 -21.91 -8.63 22.18
CA SER A 260 -21.77 -7.32 22.81
C SER A 260 -20.34 -6.98 23.24
N ALA A 261 -19.39 -7.91 23.16
CA ALA A 261 -18.00 -7.67 23.58
C ALA A 261 -17.38 -6.54 22.77
N GLN A 262 -16.94 -5.49 23.46
CA GLN A 262 -16.34 -4.32 22.83
C GLN A 262 -14.93 -4.65 22.32
N VAL A 263 -14.73 -4.64 21.00
CA VAL A 263 -13.44 -4.97 20.35
C VAL A 263 -12.61 -3.70 20.08
N CYS A 264 -13.24 -2.60 19.68
CA CYS A 264 -12.56 -1.32 19.44
C CYS A 264 -13.14 -0.20 20.32
N SER A 265 -12.42 0.22 21.36
CA SER A 265 -12.89 1.29 22.26
C SER A 265 -12.90 2.69 21.63
N CYS A 266 -11.96 3.01 20.73
CA CYS A 266 -11.91 4.32 20.09
C CYS A 266 -13.17 4.65 19.27
N HIS A 267 -13.72 3.63 18.60
CA HIS A 267 -14.87 3.76 17.71
C HIS A 267 -16.12 3.04 18.24
N ASN A 268 -16.04 2.47 19.44
CA ASN A 268 -17.09 1.67 20.08
C ASN A 268 -17.65 0.55 19.19
N VAL A 269 -16.75 -0.25 18.61
CA VAL A 269 -17.11 -1.37 17.73
C VAL A 269 -17.09 -2.66 18.51
N SER A 270 -18.22 -3.37 18.55
CA SER A 270 -18.38 -4.67 19.19
C SER A 270 -17.98 -5.84 18.27
N LYS A 271 -17.86 -7.04 18.84
CA LYS A 271 -17.75 -8.29 18.07
C LYS A 271 -18.93 -8.43 17.11
N GLY A 272 -20.14 -8.14 17.58
CA GLY A 272 -21.37 -8.17 16.80
C GLY A 272 -21.32 -7.25 15.58
N ASP A 273 -20.80 -6.03 15.72
CA ASP A 273 -20.65 -5.08 14.61
C ASP A 273 -19.67 -5.58 13.54
N ILE A 274 -18.56 -6.19 13.95
CA ILE A 274 -17.60 -6.80 13.03
C ILE A 274 -18.24 -8.00 12.35
N CYS A 275 -18.92 -8.86 13.10
CA CYS A 275 -19.62 -10.01 12.54
C CYS A 275 -20.72 -9.59 11.56
N ALA A 276 -21.46 -8.52 11.86
CA ALA A 276 -22.46 -7.93 10.98
C ALA A 276 -21.81 -7.36 9.71
N ALA A 277 -20.72 -6.61 9.83
CA ALA A 277 -19.97 -6.10 8.69
C ALA A 277 -19.47 -7.22 7.76
N VAL A 278 -18.99 -8.34 8.34
CA VAL A 278 -18.60 -9.53 7.57
C VAL A 278 -19.81 -10.15 6.87
N LYS A 279 -20.94 -10.32 7.56
CA LYS A 279 -22.20 -10.80 6.95
C LYS A 279 -22.69 -9.88 5.83
N SER A 280 -22.40 -8.59 5.92
CA SER A 280 -22.70 -7.58 4.89
C SER A 280 -21.65 -7.50 3.77
N GLY A 281 -20.67 -8.41 3.72
CA GLY A 281 -19.72 -8.55 2.60
C GLY A 281 -18.30 -8.05 2.86
N CYS A 282 -17.95 -7.67 4.09
CA CYS A 282 -16.56 -7.29 4.42
C CYS A 282 -15.70 -8.56 4.62
N SER A 283 -14.78 -8.84 3.68
CA SER A 283 -13.93 -10.04 3.72
C SER A 283 -12.45 -9.76 4.03
N GLU A 284 -12.07 -8.49 4.15
CA GLU A 284 -10.68 -8.08 4.36
C GLU A 284 -10.57 -6.90 5.35
N MET A 285 -9.42 -6.75 6.00
CA MET A 285 -9.21 -5.73 7.04
C MET A 285 -9.45 -4.30 6.54
N SER A 286 -9.18 -3.99 5.28
CA SER A 286 -9.49 -2.69 4.65
C SER A 286 -10.99 -2.42 4.65
N SER A 287 -11.79 -3.40 4.24
CA SER A 287 -13.25 -3.29 4.19
C SER A 287 -13.84 -3.14 5.61
N ILE A 288 -13.36 -3.92 6.59
CA ILE A 288 -13.76 -3.76 8.00
C ILE A 288 -13.40 -2.38 8.55
N LYS A 289 -12.18 -1.88 8.28
CA LYS A 289 -11.74 -0.54 8.69
C LYS A 289 -12.61 0.56 8.07
N SER A 290 -13.01 0.39 6.82
CA SER A 290 -13.85 1.37 6.13
C SER A 290 -15.26 1.43 6.72
N CYS A 291 -15.88 0.25 6.90
CA CYS A 291 -17.27 0.10 7.31
C CYS A 291 -17.48 0.37 8.80
N THR A 292 -16.66 -0.21 9.67
CA THR A 292 -16.84 -0.11 11.13
C THR A 292 -15.99 0.97 11.79
N LYS A 293 -14.99 1.52 11.06
CA LYS A 293 -13.92 2.36 11.61
C LYS A 293 -13.01 1.65 12.63
N ALA A 294 -13.26 0.39 12.98
CA ALA A 294 -12.37 -0.37 13.87
C ALA A 294 -10.92 -0.35 13.35
N ALA A 295 -9.94 -0.28 14.25
CA ALA A 295 -8.51 -0.21 13.92
C ALA A 295 -8.04 1.04 13.13
N THR A 296 -8.86 2.09 13.02
CA THR A 296 -8.47 3.37 12.37
C THR A 296 -8.09 4.49 13.35
N GLY A 297 -8.44 4.36 14.63
CA GLY A 297 -8.11 5.31 15.70
C GLY A 297 -6.71 5.08 16.28
N CYS A 298 -6.62 4.41 17.43
CA CYS A 298 -5.33 4.08 18.07
C CYS A 298 -4.62 2.84 17.51
N GLY A 299 -5.31 2.03 16.70
CA GLY A 299 -4.78 0.79 16.10
C GLY A 299 -4.62 -0.42 17.06
N GLY A 300 -4.82 -0.24 18.37
CA GLY A 300 -4.57 -1.28 19.39
C GLY A 300 -5.41 -2.56 19.26
N CYS A 301 -6.59 -2.48 18.63
CA CYS A 301 -7.49 -3.63 18.42
C CYS A 301 -7.26 -4.38 17.10
N SER A 302 -6.31 -3.98 16.26
CA SER A 302 -6.17 -4.50 14.88
C SER A 302 -6.07 -6.03 14.80
N ALA A 303 -5.30 -6.65 15.70
CA ALA A 303 -5.16 -8.11 15.73
C ALA A 303 -6.46 -8.82 16.11
N LEU A 304 -7.16 -8.33 17.14
CA LEU A 304 -8.43 -8.90 17.60
C LEU A 304 -9.54 -8.71 16.55
N VAL A 305 -9.57 -7.56 15.86
CA VAL A 305 -10.49 -7.30 14.74
C VAL A 305 -10.27 -8.32 13.61
N LYS A 306 -9.00 -8.60 13.25
CA LYS A 306 -8.66 -9.60 12.24
C LYS A 306 -9.13 -10.99 12.65
N GLN A 307 -8.88 -11.40 13.89
CA GLN A 307 -9.31 -12.70 14.41
C GLN A 307 -10.84 -12.85 14.42
N VAL A 308 -11.58 -11.82 14.84
CA VAL A 308 -13.06 -11.85 14.81
C VAL A 308 -13.59 -11.92 13.37
N MET A 309 -12.97 -11.17 12.45
CA MET A 309 -13.32 -11.21 11.02
C MET A 309 -13.09 -12.60 10.43
N GLU A 310 -11.91 -13.19 10.63
CA GLU A 310 -11.56 -14.53 10.15
C GLU A 310 -12.46 -15.61 10.76
N TYR A 311 -12.74 -15.52 12.06
CA TYR A 311 -13.69 -16.40 12.74
C TYR A 311 -15.10 -16.33 12.12
N GLN A 312 -15.60 -15.11 11.87
CA GLN A 312 -16.92 -14.95 11.27
C GLN A 312 -16.97 -15.42 9.81
N LEU A 313 -15.91 -15.18 9.03
CA LEU A 313 -15.79 -15.70 7.67
C LEU A 313 -15.82 -17.24 7.66
N SER A 314 -15.06 -17.87 8.57
CA SER A 314 -15.10 -19.32 8.75
C SER A 314 -16.48 -19.84 9.15
N ASN A 315 -17.19 -19.15 10.05
CA ASN A 315 -18.55 -19.53 10.47
C ASN A 315 -19.59 -19.42 9.35
N LEU A 316 -19.38 -18.51 8.39
CA LEU A 316 -20.24 -18.38 7.21
C LEU A 316 -19.93 -19.45 6.15
N GLY A 317 -19.03 -20.40 6.43
CA GLY A 317 -18.57 -21.38 5.45
C GLY A 317 -17.84 -20.73 4.26
N VAL A 318 -17.37 -19.49 4.42
CA VAL A 318 -16.55 -18.80 3.42
C VAL A 318 -15.16 -19.41 3.51
N GLU A 319 -14.95 -20.46 2.72
CA GLU A 319 -13.62 -20.91 2.36
C GLU A 319 -12.91 -19.70 1.72
N VAL A 320 -11.81 -19.24 2.31
CA VAL A 320 -11.02 -18.13 1.76
C VAL A 320 -10.37 -18.65 0.48
N LYS A 321 -11.10 -18.58 -0.63
CA LYS A 321 -10.58 -18.93 -1.95
C LYS A 321 -9.43 -17.99 -2.25
N THR A 322 -8.26 -18.57 -2.46
CA THR A 322 -7.05 -17.83 -2.87
C THR A 322 -6.96 -17.74 -4.40
N ASP A 323 -7.98 -18.22 -5.09
CA ASP A 323 -8.16 -18.20 -6.54
C ASP A 323 -7.89 -16.80 -7.11
N ILE A 324 -7.03 -16.73 -8.14
CA ILE A 324 -6.79 -15.49 -8.87
C ILE A 324 -8.07 -14.98 -9.55
N CYS A 325 -8.79 -15.89 -10.19
CA CYS A 325 -10.05 -15.63 -10.90
C CYS A 325 -10.70 -16.98 -11.27
N GLU A 326 -11.83 -16.95 -11.98
CA GLU A 326 -12.54 -18.16 -12.41
C GLU A 326 -11.71 -19.12 -13.30
N HIS A 327 -10.65 -18.62 -13.93
CA HIS A 327 -9.76 -19.40 -14.81
C HIS A 327 -8.70 -20.19 -14.04
N PHE A 328 -8.27 -19.72 -12.86
CA PHE A 328 -7.18 -20.33 -12.08
C PHE A 328 -7.54 -20.41 -10.59
N PRO A 329 -7.79 -21.61 -10.07
CA PRO A 329 -8.12 -21.84 -8.66
C PRO A 329 -6.86 -21.89 -7.78
N TRP A 330 -5.96 -20.92 -7.98
CA TRP A 330 -4.64 -20.87 -7.34
C TRP A 330 -4.36 -19.46 -6.87
N SER A 331 -3.50 -19.32 -5.86
CA SER A 331 -2.89 -18.03 -5.52
C SER A 331 -1.79 -17.66 -6.50
N ARG A 332 -1.37 -16.39 -6.51
CA ARG A 332 -0.21 -15.95 -7.30
C ARG A 332 1.04 -16.77 -6.98
N GLN A 333 1.31 -17.00 -5.69
CA GLN A 333 2.49 -17.73 -5.22
C GLN A 333 2.45 -19.19 -5.70
N ALA A 334 1.27 -19.84 -5.64
CA ALA A 334 1.11 -21.20 -6.17
C ALA A 334 1.39 -21.26 -7.68
N LEU A 335 0.86 -20.32 -8.47
CA LEU A 335 1.15 -20.24 -9.90
C LEU A 335 2.64 -20.01 -10.20
N TYR A 336 3.33 -19.16 -9.41
CA TYR A 336 4.78 -19.00 -9.55
C TYR A 336 5.51 -20.34 -9.36
N HIS A 337 5.15 -21.11 -8.33
CA HIS A 337 5.77 -22.41 -8.07
C HIS A 337 5.48 -23.42 -9.19
N LEU A 338 4.24 -23.50 -9.67
CA LEU A 338 3.87 -24.39 -10.78
C LEU A 338 4.68 -24.08 -12.04
N ILE A 339 4.78 -22.79 -12.41
CA ILE A 339 5.59 -22.34 -13.55
C ILE A 339 7.05 -22.77 -13.41
N ARG A 340 7.64 -22.61 -12.22
CA ARG A 340 9.04 -22.95 -11.96
C ARG A 340 9.30 -24.45 -11.95
N VAL A 341 8.46 -25.22 -11.27
CA VAL A 341 8.64 -26.67 -11.08
C VAL A 341 8.45 -27.42 -12.39
N GLU A 342 7.45 -27.03 -13.19
CA GLU A 342 7.13 -27.70 -14.45
C GLU A 342 7.86 -27.09 -15.66
N GLY A 343 8.58 -25.98 -15.47
CA GLY A 343 9.29 -25.30 -16.54
C GLY A 343 8.35 -24.68 -17.59
N ILE A 344 7.15 -24.27 -17.18
CA ILE A 344 6.12 -23.74 -18.09
C ILE A 344 6.56 -22.39 -18.65
N ARG A 345 6.52 -22.24 -19.98
CA ARG A 345 6.94 -21.01 -20.67
C ARG A 345 5.80 -20.25 -21.33
N THR A 346 4.64 -20.87 -21.57
CA THR A 346 3.53 -20.22 -22.27
C THR A 346 2.27 -20.18 -21.40
N PHE A 347 1.37 -19.24 -21.71
CA PHE A 347 0.06 -19.18 -21.05
C PHE A 347 -0.81 -20.38 -21.41
N ASP A 348 -0.75 -20.85 -22.65
CA ASP A 348 -1.55 -21.98 -23.12
C ASP A 348 -1.16 -23.26 -22.38
N ASP A 349 0.14 -23.51 -22.16
CA ASP A 349 0.61 -24.65 -21.36
C ASP A 349 0.12 -24.56 -19.91
N LEU A 350 0.23 -23.37 -19.29
CA LEU A 350 -0.24 -23.14 -17.91
C LEU A 350 -1.75 -23.33 -17.79
N LEU A 351 -2.50 -22.80 -18.75
CA LEU A 351 -3.96 -22.86 -18.79
C LEU A 351 -4.43 -24.30 -19.02
N ALA A 352 -3.78 -25.05 -19.90
CA ALA A 352 -4.10 -26.45 -20.17
C ALA A 352 -3.81 -27.35 -18.96
N ALA A 353 -2.72 -27.10 -18.23
CA ALA A 353 -2.34 -27.91 -17.08
C ALA A 353 -3.11 -27.55 -15.78
N HIS A 354 -3.31 -26.25 -15.52
CA HIS A 354 -3.71 -25.74 -14.20
C HIS A 354 -4.90 -24.77 -14.21
N GLY A 355 -5.55 -24.57 -15.36
CA GLY A 355 -6.65 -23.63 -15.51
C GLY A 355 -7.73 -24.10 -16.49
N LYS A 356 -8.55 -23.16 -16.95
CA LYS A 356 -9.63 -23.38 -17.93
C LYS A 356 -10.04 -22.07 -18.60
N GLY A 357 -10.79 -22.16 -19.72
CA GLY A 357 -11.31 -21.01 -20.46
C GLY A 357 -10.26 -20.40 -21.40
N HIS A 358 -10.31 -19.08 -21.58
CA HIS A 358 -9.37 -18.31 -22.40
C HIS A 358 -8.65 -17.20 -21.62
N GLY A 359 -8.94 -17.07 -20.33
CA GLY A 359 -8.35 -16.08 -19.45
C GLY A 359 -9.05 -14.72 -19.51
N CYS A 360 -8.68 -13.82 -18.60
CA CYS A 360 -9.28 -12.50 -18.46
C CYS A 360 -8.26 -11.41 -18.13
N GLU A 361 -8.75 -10.19 -17.88
CA GLU A 361 -7.96 -9.02 -17.47
C GLU A 361 -7.19 -9.18 -16.16
N VAL A 362 -7.52 -10.21 -15.36
CA VAL A 362 -6.81 -10.51 -14.12
C VAL A 362 -5.67 -11.49 -14.37
N CYS A 363 -5.96 -12.67 -14.92
CA CYS A 363 -4.96 -13.74 -15.02
C CYS A 363 -3.97 -13.56 -16.16
N LYS A 364 -4.36 -12.98 -17.31
CA LYS A 364 -3.44 -12.79 -18.44
C LYS A 364 -2.25 -11.90 -18.08
N PRO A 365 -2.44 -10.64 -17.62
CA PRO A 365 -1.30 -9.80 -17.24
C PRO A 365 -0.56 -10.34 -16.00
N LEU A 366 -1.24 -11.06 -15.11
CA LEU A 366 -0.57 -11.74 -13.99
C LEU A 366 0.39 -12.82 -14.48
N VAL A 367 -0.06 -13.72 -15.35
CA VAL A 367 0.76 -14.80 -15.88
C VAL A 367 1.86 -14.24 -16.78
N ALA A 368 1.60 -13.19 -17.57
CA ALA A 368 2.65 -12.46 -18.28
C ALA A 368 3.76 -11.98 -17.34
N SER A 369 3.37 -11.36 -16.22
CA SER A 369 4.32 -10.90 -15.20
C SER A 369 5.08 -12.07 -14.57
N LEU A 370 4.43 -13.20 -14.27
CA LEU A 370 5.07 -14.39 -13.72
C LEU A 370 6.08 -15.00 -14.70
N LEU A 371 5.67 -15.23 -15.95
CA LEU A 371 6.54 -15.75 -17.01
C LEU A 371 7.74 -14.83 -17.25
N ALA A 372 7.54 -13.52 -17.31
CA ALA A 372 8.63 -12.57 -17.49
C ALA A 372 9.55 -12.49 -16.27
N SER A 373 9.01 -12.60 -15.05
CA SER A 373 9.84 -12.70 -13.83
C SER A 373 10.62 -14.02 -13.79
N CYS A 374 10.09 -15.05 -14.45
CA CYS A 374 10.70 -16.37 -14.47
C CYS A 374 11.81 -16.48 -15.53
N TRP A 375 11.50 -16.08 -16.75
CA TRP A 375 12.28 -16.42 -17.94
C TRP A 375 12.83 -15.18 -18.66
N ASN A 376 12.25 -14.01 -18.39
CA ASN A 376 12.60 -12.72 -19.02
C ASN A 376 12.57 -12.75 -20.56
N ASP A 377 11.68 -13.56 -21.14
CA ASP A 377 11.47 -13.65 -22.58
C ASP A 377 10.86 -12.35 -23.13
N TYR A 378 11.11 -12.05 -24.40
CA TYR A 378 10.63 -10.82 -25.04
C TYR A 378 9.10 -10.78 -25.16
N LEU A 379 8.49 -9.70 -24.65
CA LEU A 379 7.04 -9.61 -24.42
C LEU A 379 6.16 -9.66 -25.68
N LEU A 380 6.68 -9.27 -26.84
CA LEU A 380 5.91 -9.31 -28.11
C LEU A 380 6.18 -10.56 -28.94
N GLN A 381 6.80 -11.60 -28.37
CA GLN A 381 6.74 -12.92 -29.00
C GLN A 381 5.27 -13.37 -29.14
N PRO A 382 4.92 -14.14 -30.17
CA PRO A 382 3.54 -14.56 -30.42
C PRO A 382 2.84 -15.23 -29.21
N ALA A 383 3.59 -16.00 -28.41
CA ALA A 383 3.07 -16.67 -27.21
C ALA A 383 2.81 -15.73 -26.02
N HIS A 384 3.40 -14.53 -26.01
CA HIS A 384 3.32 -13.57 -24.90
C HIS A 384 2.48 -12.34 -25.23
N LEU A 385 2.42 -11.95 -26.51
CA LEU A 385 1.69 -10.77 -26.98
C LEU A 385 0.23 -10.71 -26.49
N PRO A 386 -0.58 -11.79 -26.56
CA PRO A 386 -1.99 -11.75 -26.15
C PRO A 386 -2.21 -11.50 -24.65
N LEU A 387 -1.15 -11.61 -23.84
CA LEU A 387 -1.20 -11.46 -22.39
C LEU A 387 -0.89 -10.04 -21.93
N GLN A 388 -0.28 -9.23 -22.81
CA GLN A 388 0.22 -7.92 -22.45
C GLN A 388 -0.91 -6.90 -22.36
N ASP A 389 -0.94 -6.18 -21.24
CA ASP A 389 -1.74 -4.97 -21.15
C ASP A 389 -1.19 -3.90 -22.11
N THR A 390 -2.05 -2.94 -22.49
CA THR A 390 -1.72 -1.92 -23.50
C THR A 390 -0.37 -1.25 -23.26
N ASN A 391 -0.02 -0.99 -22.00
CA ASN A 391 1.25 -0.37 -21.64
C ASN A 391 2.48 -1.23 -21.99
N ASP A 392 2.43 -2.51 -21.66
CA ASP A 392 3.51 -3.48 -21.94
C ASP A 392 3.50 -3.89 -23.42
N ARG A 393 2.33 -3.91 -24.08
CA ARG A 393 2.17 -4.22 -25.50
C ARG A 393 2.85 -3.21 -26.43
N TYR A 394 2.90 -1.94 -26.03
CA TYR A 394 3.51 -0.85 -26.83
C TYR A 394 4.74 -0.23 -26.17
N PHE A 395 5.23 -0.84 -25.09
CA PHE A 395 6.40 -0.36 -24.34
C PHE A 395 6.34 1.15 -24.02
N ALA A 396 5.15 1.64 -23.67
CA ALA A 396 4.88 3.05 -23.44
C ALA A 396 3.61 3.23 -22.58
N ASN A 397 3.54 4.29 -21.77
CA ASN A 397 2.33 4.56 -20.98
C ASN A 397 1.25 5.20 -21.85
N ILE A 398 0.08 4.57 -21.93
CA ILE A 398 -1.08 5.19 -22.57
C ILE A 398 -1.57 6.41 -21.77
N GLN A 399 -1.99 7.45 -22.49
CA GLN A 399 -2.51 8.71 -21.99
C GLN A 399 -4.04 8.77 -22.17
N LYS A 400 -4.67 9.79 -21.58
CA LYS A 400 -6.14 9.94 -21.58
C LYS A 400 -6.76 10.05 -22.98
N ASP A 401 -6.02 10.59 -23.93
CA ASP A 401 -6.44 10.73 -25.33
C ASP A 401 -6.04 9.51 -26.20
N GLY A 402 -5.45 8.47 -25.60
CA GLY A 402 -4.99 7.29 -26.32
C GLY A 402 -3.60 7.42 -26.96
N THR A 403 -2.91 8.55 -26.77
CA THR A 403 -1.48 8.69 -27.11
C THR A 403 -0.59 8.06 -26.05
N TYR A 404 0.73 8.14 -26.23
CA TYR A 404 1.72 7.49 -25.38
C TYR A 404 2.75 8.46 -24.81
N SER A 405 3.34 8.08 -23.68
CA SER A 405 4.55 8.73 -23.16
C SER A 405 5.81 7.91 -23.43
N VAL A 406 6.88 8.62 -23.77
CA VAL A 406 8.21 8.10 -24.06
C VAL A 406 9.16 8.59 -22.97
N VAL A 407 9.78 7.63 -22.27
CA VAL A 407 10.73 7.91 -21.19
C VAL A 407 11.99 7.09 -21.43
N PRO A 408 13.05 7.67 -22.01
CA PRO A 408 14.33 6.98 -22.12
C PRO A 408 14.91 6.68 -20.74
N ARG A 409 15.71 5.61 -20.66
CA ARG A 409 16.46 5.28 -19.45
C ARG A 409 17.60 6.28 -19.27
N VAL A 410 17.75 6.81 -18.06
CA VAL A 410 18.82 7.74 -17.70
C VAL A 410 19.39 7.25 -16.36
N PRO A 411 20.31 6.26 -16.39
CA PRO A 411 20.84 5.65 -15.17
C PRO A 411 21.38 6.69 -14.20
N ALA A 412 20.99 6.60 -12.93
CA ALA A 412 21.38 7.54 -11.87
C ALA A 412 21.02 9.03 -12.12
N GLY A 413 20.25 9.33 -13.18
CA GLY A 413 19.99 10.70 -13.63
C GLY A 413 21.13 11.34 -14.42
N GLU A 414 22.14 10.57 -14.85
CA GLU A 414 23.29 11.06 -15.59
C GLU A 414 23.02 11.09 -17.10
N ILE A 415 23.12 12.28 -17.72
CA ILE A 415 22.85 12.50 -19.14
C ILE A 415 23.96 13.33 -19.78
N THR A 416 24.42 12.91 -20.95
CA THR A 416 25.42 13.66 -21.72
C THR A 416 24.79 14.89 -22.39
N PRO A 417 25.56 15.95 -22.70
CA PRO A 417 25.05 17.09 -23.46
C PRO A 417 24.41 16.69 -24.80
N GLN A 418 25.03 15.75 -25.53
CA GLN A 418 24.50 15.23 -26.79
C GLN A 418 23.19 14.46 -26.59
N GLY A 419 23.09 13.62 -25.55
CA GLY A 419 21.85 12.92 -25.22
C GLY A 419 20.72 13.89 -24.86
N LEU A 420 21.04 14.97 -24.12
CA LEU A 420 20.06 16.01 -23.79
C LEU A 420 19.57 16.75 -25.03
N ILE A 421 20.47 17.07 -25.98
CA ILE A 421 20.12 17.66 -27.28
C ILE A 421 19.22 16.71 -28.07
N ALA A 422 19.56 15.42 -28.15
CA ALA A 422 18.76 14.43 -28.89
C ALA A 422 17.33 14.31 -28.33
N ILE A 423 17.15 14.30 -27.00
CA ILE A 423 15.81 14.34 -26.38
C ILE A 423 15.07 15.63 -26.77
N GLY A 424 15.76 16.77 -26.75
CA GLY A 424 15.18 18.06 -27.14
C GLY A 424 14.76 18.11 -28.61
N GLU A 425 15.55 17.54 -29.51
CA GLU A 425 15.25 17.45 -30.95
C GLU A 425 14.03 16.54 -31.21
N VAL A 426 13.95 15.39 -30.52
CA VAL A 426 12.77 14.51 -30.58
C VAL A 426 11.53 15.25 -30.07
N ALA A 427 11.62 15.90 -28.91
CA ALA A 427 10.51 16.65 -28.33
C ALA A 427 10.01 17.74 -29.27
N ALA A 428 10.91 18.50 -29.89
CA ALA A 428 10.58 19.56 -30.84
C ALA A 428 9.98 19.00 -32.15
N ARG A 429 10.58 17.95 -32.72
CA ARG A 429 10.13 17.34 -34.00
C ARG A 429 8.71 16.81 -33.94
N TYR A 430 8.35 16.18 -32.83
CA TYR A 430 7.04 15.55 -32.65
C TYR A 430 6.06 16.39 -31.81
N ASP A 431 6.47 17.61 -31.44
CA ASP A 431 5.70 18.54 -30.61
C ASP A 431 5.16 17.89 -29.33
N LEU A 432 6.07 17.28 -28.56
CA LEU A 432 5.76 16.51 -27.36
C LEU A 432 5.81 17.39 -26.11
N TYR A 433 4.84 17.23 -25.22
CA TYR A 433 4.89 17.86 -23.90
C TYR A 433 6.04 17.24 -23.11
N THR A 434 6.90 18.06 -22.52
CA THR A 434 8.16 17.62 -21.91
C THR A 434 8.21 17.98 -20.43
N LYS A 435 8.60 17.03 -19.57
CA LYS A 435 8.66 17.24 -18.12
C LYS A 435 9.75 16.44 -17.42
N ILE A 436 10.47 17.08 -16.50
CA ILE A 436 11.41 16.41 -15.60
C ILE A 436 10.62 15.66 -14.52
N THR A 437 10.99 14.41 -14.27
CA THR A 437 10.35 13.51 -13.32
C THR A 437 11.12 13.46 -11.99
N GLY A 438 10.44 13.10 -10.90
CA GLY A 438 11.08 12.90 -9.59
C GLY A 438 12.08 11.72 -9.53
N GLY A 439 12.19 10.92 -10.59
CA GLY A 439 13.19 9.87 -10.74
C GLY A 439 14.41 10.31 -11.56
N GLN A 440 14.65 11.61 -11.72
CA GLN A 440 15.78 12.17 -12.49
C GLN A 440 15.77 11.75 -13.97
N ARG A 441 14.59 11.74 -14.59
CA ARG A 441 14.40 11.45 -16.03
C ARG A 441 13.55 12.50 -16.71
N ILE A 442 13.57 12.53 -18.04
CA ILE A 442 12.72 13.38 -18.87
C ILE A 442 11.60 12.54 -19.48
N ASP A 443 10.35 12.99 -19.35
CA ASP A 443 9.16 12.34 -19.88
C ASP A 443 8.58 13.17 -21.03
N LEU A 444 8.30 12.50 -22.15
CA LEU A 444 7.79 13.07 -23.40
C LEU A 444 6.37 12.54 -23.64
N PHE A 445 5.36 13.40 -23.66
CA PHE A 445 3.96 12.99 -23.76
C PHE A 445 3.32 13.41 -25.09
N GLY A 446 2.34 12.64 -25.55
CA GLY A 446 1.56 12.95 -26.75
C GLY A 446 2.06 12.26 -28.02
N ALA A 447 2.93 11.25 -27.88
CA ALA A 447 3.41 10.48 -29.01
C ALA A 447 2.30 9.55 -29.53
N ARG A 448 1.99 9.61 -30.81
CA ARG A 448 1.04 8.69 -31.44
C ARG A 448 1.67 7.31 -31.64
N LEU A 449 0.85 6.28 -31.81
CA LEU A 449 1.31 4.90 -31.87
C LEU A 449 2.35 4.68 -32.98
N GLU A 450 2.07 5.18 -34.18
CA GLU A 450 2.93 5.10 -35.36
C GLU A 450 4.23 5.91 -35.26
N GLN A 451 4.29 6.86 -34.33
CA GLN A 451 5.48 7.68 -34.12
C GLN A 451 6.50 6.98 -33.23
N LEU A 452 6.08 6.02 -32.40
CA LEU A 452 6.95 5.39 -31.41
C LEU A 452 8.20 4.75 -32.03
N PRO A 453 8.14 3.97 -33.12
CA PRO A 453 9.35 3.39 -33.70
C PRO A 453 10.39 4.43 -34.13
N ALA A 454 9.96 5.50 -34.81
CA ALA A 454 10.87 6.54 -35.28
C ALA A 454 11.47 7.37 -34.13
N ILE A 455 10.67 7.65 -33.09
CA ILE A 455 11.13 8.29 -31.87
C ILE A 455 12.21 7.43 -31.20
N TRP A 456 11.94 6.14 -31.00
CA TRP A 456 12.87 5.25 -30.33
C TRP A 456 14.13 4.95 -31.14
N GLN A 457 14.05 4.89 -32.48
CA GLN A 457 15.23 4.81 -33.33
C GLN A 457 16.17 5.98 -33.04
N THR A 458 15.66 7.22 -33.04
CA THR A 458 16.46 8.42 -32.77
C THR A 458 17.08 8.40 -31.37
N LEU A 459 16.33 7.93 -30.36
CA LEU A 459 16.83 7.81 -28.99
C LEU A 459 17.91 6.72 -28.84
N LEU A 460 17.74 5.58 -29.51
CA LEU A 460 18.73 4.50 -29.52
C LEU A 460 20.02 4.91 -30.24
N ASP A 461 19.92 5.62 -31.36
CA ASP A 461 21.06 6.18 -32.08
C ASP A 461 21.85 7.17 -31.19
N ALA A 462 21.17 7.85 -30.27
CA ALA A 462 21.77 8.71 -29.26
C ALA A 462 22.27 7.97 -28.00
N GLY A 463 22.17 6.63 -27.95
CA GLY A 463 22.66 5.78 -26.88
C GLY A 463 21.68 5.52 -25.73
N PHE A 464 20.40 5.87 -25.86
CA PHE A 464 19.39 5.59 -24.84
C PHE A 464 18.81 4.19 -24.96
N GLU A 465 18.40 3.63 -23.82
CA GLU A 465 17.59 2.41 -23.75
C GLU A 465 16.15 2.73 -23.33
N THR A 466 15.26 1.75 -23.47
CA THR A 466 13.92 1.79 -22.88
C THR A 466 13.93 2.01 -21.36
N GLY A 467 13.22 3.05 -20.90
CA GLY A 467 13.15 3.40 -19.48
C GLY A 467 12.15 2.59 -18.66
N HIS A 468 11.41 1.67 -19.28
CA HIS A 468 10.41 0.81 -18.62
C HIS A 468 9.44 1.59 -17.70
N ALA A 469 9.15 2.85 -18.04
CA ALA A 469 8.26 3.71 -17.26
C ALA A 469 6.79 3.25 -17.30
N TYR A 470 6.49 2.20 -18.05
CA TYR A 470 5.17 1.63 -18.24
C TYR A 470 4.93 0.35 -17.43
N GLY A 471 5.91 -0.53 -17.34
CA GLY A 471 5.75 -1.86 -16.76
C GLY A 471 5.75 -1.91 -15.22
N LYS A 472 5.39 -3.08 -14.66
CA LYS A 472 5.64 -3.41 -13.25
C LYS A 472 7.05 -4.00 -13.12
N SER A 473 8.03 -3.11 -13.09
CA SER A 473 9.46 -3.42 -13.14
C SER A 473 10.30 -2.42 -12.34
N LEU A 474 11.63 -2.58 -12.34
CA LEU A 474 12.52 -1.51 -11.90
C LEU A 474 12.32 -0.26 -12.79
N ARG A 475 11.86 0.82 -12.15
CA ARG A 475 11.58 2.09 -12.82
C ARG A 475 12.77 3.03 -12.92
N THR A 476 13.55 3.15 -11.85
CA THR A 476 14.64 4.13 -11.72
C THR A 476 15.47 3.82 -10.49
N VAL A 477 16.77 4.13 -10.58
CA VAL A 477 17.64 4.27 -9.42
C VAL A 477 18.03 5.74 -9.30
N LYS A 478 17.45 6.44 -8.32
CA LYS A 478 17.73 7.87 -8.08
C LYS A 478 19.08 8.01 -7.36
N SER A 479 19.94 8.94 -7.76
CA SER A 479 21.24 9.17 -7.09
C SER A 479 21.43 10.63 -6.69
N CYS A 480 22.31 10.89 -5.73
CA CYS A 480 22.96 12.19 -5.65
C CYS A 480 24.33 12.13 -6.33
N VAL A 481 24.96 13.29 -6.51
CA VAL A 481 26.27 13.42 -7.17
C VAL A 481 27.47 12.85 -6.40
N GLY A 482 27.23 12.21 -5.25
CA GLY A 482 28.23 11.44 -4.50
C GLY A 482 29.50 12.21 -4.12
N SER A 483 30.57 11.46 -3.85
CA SER A 483 31.94 11.98 -3.67
C SER A 483 32.53 12.57 -4.97
N THR A 484 31.92 12.31 -6.12
CA THR A 484 32.32 12.84 -7.43
C THR A 484 32.28 14.36 -7.47
N TRP A 485 31.28 14.98 -6.83
CA TRP A 485 31.11 16.44 -6.83
C TRP A 485 30.78 17.05 -5.46
N CYS A 486 30.05 16.32 -4.60
CA CYS A 486 29.60 16.88 -3.33
C CYS A 486 30.71 16.82 -2.29
N ARG A 487 31.04 17.96 -1.67
CA ARG A 487 32.01 18.01 -0.55
C ARG A 487 31.66 17.16 0.68
N TYR A 488 30.43 16.67 0.75
CA TYR A 488 29.94 15.79 1.82
C TYR A 488 29.75 14.34 1.36
N GLY A 489 29.99 14.06 0.07
CA GLY A 489 29.91 12.71 -0.46
C GLY A 489 31.00 11.85 0.16
N VAL A 490 30.58 10.77 0.81
CA VAL A 490 31.45 9.77 1.43
C VAL A 490 31.87 8.74 0.40
N GLN A 491 30.93 8.31 -0.46
CA GLN A 491 31.17 7.36 -1.55
C GLN A 491 30.55 7.81 -2.86
N ASP A 492 30.97 7.16 -3.96
CA ASP A 492 30.46 7.43 -5.30
C ASP A 492 29.07 6.79 -5.48
N SER A 493 28.05 7.51 -5.02
CA SER A 493 26.67 7.08 -5.18
C SER A 493 26.20 7.06 -6.63
N THR A 494 26.81 7.83 -7.51
CA THR A 494 26.40 7.89 -8.92
C THR A 494 26.84 6.61 -9.63
N ALA A 495 28.11 6.23 -9.52
CA ALA A 495 28.62 4.99 -10.10
C ALA A 495 27.86 3.76 -9.55
N PHE A 496 27.61 3.71 -8.25
CA PHE A 496 26.88 2.59 -7.65
C PHE A 496 25.41 2.55 -8.08
N ALA A 497 24.74 3.70 -8.20
CA ALA A 497 23.38 3.76 -8.74
C ALA A 497 23.31 3.28 -10.20
N ILE A 498 24.29 3.61 -11.03
CA ILE A 498 24.40 3.12 -12.42
C ILE A 498 24.55 1.60 -12.42
N ALA A 499 25.40 1.04 -11.55
CA ALA A 499 25.60 -0.39 -11.43
C ALA A 499 24.30 -1.13 -11.04
N LEU A 500 23.58 -0.63 -10.03
CA LEU A 500 22.27 -1.17 -9.64
C LEU A 500 21.26 -1.07 -10.79
N GLU A 501 21.18 0.08 -11.46
CA GLU A 501 20.21 0.27 -12.54
C GLU A 501 20.48 -0.66 -13.72
N ASN A 502 21.74 -0.85 -14.10
CA ASN A 502 22.14 -1.75 -15.16
C ASN A 502 22.01 -3.22 -14.80
N ARG A 503 22.19 -3.60 -13.53
CA ARG A 503 21.96 -4.98 -13.09
C ARG A 503 20.48 -5.33 -13.15
N TYR A 504 19.61 -4.47 -12.61
CA TYR A 504 18.19 -4.81 -12.40
C TYR A 504 17.24 -4.28 -13.47
N LYS A 505 17.74 -3.68 -14.56
CA LYS A 505 16.90 -3.31 -15.71
C LYS A 505 16.27 -4.57 -16.32
N GLY A 506 15.05 -4.42 -16.84
CA GLY A 506 14.26 -5.54 -17.35
C GLY A 506 13.49 -6.33 -16.30
N LEU A 507 13.95 -6.39 -15.04
CA LEU A 507 13.31 -7.18 -13.99
C LEU A 507 11.82 -6.84 -13.82
N ARG A 508 10.95 -7.79 -14.17
CA ARG A 508 9.50 -7.73 -13.90
C ARG A 508 9.23 -8.23 -12.48
N ALA A 509 8.21 -7.66 -11.85
CA ALA A 509 7.90 -7.91 -10.45
C ALA A 509 6.38 -7.75 -10.18
N PRO A 510 5.86 -8.26 -9.04
CA PRO A 510 4.45 -8.11 -8.69
C PRO A 510 3.96 -6.66 -8.76
N HIS A 511 4.85 -5.70 -8.45
CA HIS A 511 4.60 -4.29 -8.66
C HIS A 511 5.89 -3.54 -9.07
N LYS A 512 5.77 -2.27 -9.48
CA LYS A 512 6.89 -1.37 -9.76
C LYS A 512 7.86 -1.27 -8.57
N ILE A 513 9.16 -1.31 -8.87
CA ILE A 513 10.26 -1.16 -7.92
C ILE A 513 10.97 0.16 -8.19
N LYS A 514 11.34 0.87 -7.13
CA LYS A 514 12.21 2.04 -7.18
C LYS A 514 13.39 1.82 -6.26
N MET A 515 14.56 2.29 -6.66
CA MET A 515 15.73 2.30 -5.81
C MET A 515 16.32 3.70 -5.71
N ALA A 516 17.18 3.92 -4.72
CA ALA A 516 18.01 5.12 -4.70
C ALA A 516 19.30 4.92 -3.90
N VAL A 517 20.34 5.66 -4.29
CA VAL A 517 21.67 5.64 -3.66
C VAL A 517 22.05 7.05 -3.24
N SER A 518 22.27 7.26 -1.94
CA SER A 518 22.77 8.50 -1.39
C SER A 518 24.21 8.36 -0.96
N GLY A 519 25.08 9.26 -1.41
CA GLY A 519 26.51 9.26 -1.08
C GLY A 519 26.83 9.71 0.34
N CYS A 520 25.84 10.07 1.16
CA CYS A 520 25.99 10.34 2.60
C CYS A 520 24.63 10.33 3.30
N THR A 521 24.63 10.45 4.63
CA THR A 521 23.45 10.46 5.51
C THR A 521 22.51 11.65 5.31
N ARG A 522 22.89 12.67 4.53
CA ARG A 522 21.99 13.76 4.13
C ARG A 522 20.93 13.35 3.13
N GLU A 523 21.09 12.17 2.53
CA GLU A 523 20.01 11.44 1.91
C GLU A 523 19.34 12.18 0.73
N CYS A 524 20.09 12.99 -0.04
CA CYS A 524 19.53 13.79 -1.13
C CYS A 524 18.81 12.98 -2.23
N ALA A 525 19.04 11.66 -2.30
CA ALA A 525 18.36 10.77 -3.23
C ALA A 525 17.01 10.21 -2.70
N GLU A 526 16.59 10.52 -1.47
CA GLU A 526 15.38 9.98 -0.84
C GLU A 526 15.38 8.42 -0.79
N ALA A 527 16.55 7.81 -0.57
CA ALA A 527 16.77 6.37 -0.38
C ALA A 527 15.77 5.69 0.55
N GLN A 528 15.44 6.27 1.69
CA GLN A 528 14.51 5.69 2.66
C GLN A 528 13.05 5.72 2.17
N SER A 529 12.74 6.43 1.08
CA SER A 529 11.39 6.40 0.47
C SER A 529 11.22 5.35 -0.63
N LYS A 530 12.26 4.57 -0.92
CA LYS A 530 12.31 3.62 -2.05
C LYS A 530 12.20 2.17 -1.57
N ASP A 531 11.82 1.29 -2.49
CA ASP A 531 11.72 -0.15 -2.22
C ASP A 531 13.09 -0.72 -1.81
N ILE A 532 14.18 -0.21 -2.42
CA ILE A 532 15.58 -0.44 -2.01
C ILE A 532 16.29 0.92 -1.86
N GLY A 533 16.73 1.24 -0.65
CA GLY A 533 17.50 2.44 -0.33
C GLY A 533 18.92 2.10 0.03
N VAL A 534 19.89 2.83 -0.51
CA VAL A 534 21.31 2.66 -0.19
C VAL A 534 21.88 3.98 0.29
N ILE A 535 22.55 4.00 1.43
CA ILE A 535 23.15 5.20 2.01
C ILE A 535 24.60 4.90 2.38
N ALA A 536 25.53 5.71 1.88
CA ALA A 536 26.95 5.54 2.16
C ALA A 536 27.28 5.81 3.64
N THR A 537 28.17 4.99 4.17
CA THR A 537 28.90 5.19 5.43
C THR A 537 30.41 5.24 5.14
N ASP A 538 31.20 5.58 6.15
CA ASP A 538 32.66 5.54 6.10
C ASP A 538 33.21 4.12 5.99
N LYS A 539 32.40 3.09 6.27
CA LYS A 539 32.77 1.68 6.25
C LYS A 539 32.17 0.88 5.09
N GLY A 540 31.24 1.44 4.32
CA GLY A 540 30.52 0.72 3.28
C GLY A 540 29.15 1.34 3.03
N TRP A 541 28.14 0.49 2.87
CA TRP A 541 26.77 0.89 2.57
C TRP A 541 25.78 0.39 3.62
N ASN A 542 24.89 1.27 4.04
CA ASN A 542 23.67 0.89 4.72
C ASN A 542 22.58 0.58 3.70
N LEU A 543 22.03 -0.62 3.78
CA LEU A 543 20.93 -1.10 2.95
C LEU A 543 19.61 -0.93 3.72
N TYR A 544 18.66 -0.23 3.13
CA TYR A 544 17.30 -0.03 3.61
C TYR A 544 16.32 -0.69 2.65
N VAL A 545 15.25 -1.29 3.16
CA VAL A 545 14.32 -2.08 2.35
C VAL A 545 12.85 -1.75 2.62
N CYS A 546 12.01 -2.01 1.62
CA CYS A 546 10.55 -1.96 1.70
C CYS A 546 9.97 -0.56 1.99
N GLY A 547 10.67 0.51 1.62
CA GLY A 547 10.11 1.87 1.62
C GLY A 547 9.15 2.11 0.47
N ASN A 548 8.34 3.18 0.58
CA ASN A 548 7.36 3.51 -0.44
C ASN A 548 7.00 5.00 -0.43
N GLY A 549 7.02 5.63 -1.62
CA GLY A 549 6.31 6.88 -1.89
C GLY A 549 4.97 6.65 -2.60
N GLY A 550 3.92 7.39 -2.23
CA GLY A 550 2.60 7.30 -2.85
C GLY A 550 1.47 7.66 -1.88
N MET A 551 0.28 7.07 -2.06
CA MET A 551 -0.90 7.36 -1.23
C MET A 551 -0.70 7.09 0.27
N LYS A 552 0.10 6.07 0.60
CA LYS A 552 0.53 5.74 1.96
C LYS A 552 2.07 5.72 1.99
N PRO A 553 2.73 6.86 2.24
CA PRO A 553 4.18 6.90 2.33
C PRO A 553 4.65 6.08 3.53
N ARG A 554 5.75 5.34 3.36
CA ARG A 554 6.40 4.50 4.39
C ARG A 554 7.90 4.63 4.22
N HIS A 555 8.62 4.90 5.30
CA HIS A 555 10.08 4.81 5.28
C HIS A 555 10.53 3.35 5.22
N ALA A 556 11.63 3.11 4.50
CA ALA A 556 12.30 1.83 4.43
C ALA A 556 12.98 1.51 5.77
N ASP A 557 13.02 0.24 6.13
CA ASP A 557 13.67 -0.22 7.35
C ASP A 557 15.16 -0.49 7.10
N LEU A 558 16.02 -0.13 8.04
CA LEU A 558 17.45 -0.47 7.98
C LEU A 558 17.60 -1.99 8.01
N PHE A 559 18.08 -2.56 6.92
CA PHE A 559 18.18 -4.00 6.73
C PHE A 559 19.52 -4.55 7.20
N ALA A 560 20.61 -3.94 6.72
CA ALA A 560 21.99 -4.26 7.09
C ALA A 560 22.88 -3.01 6.92
N SER A 561 24.02 -2.97 7.62
CA SER A 561 24.92 -1.82 7.68
C SER A 561 26.34 -2.19 7.25
N ASP A 562 27.11 -1.18 6.84
CA ASP A 562 28.55 -1.29 6.52
C ASP A 562 28.88 -2.40 5.51
N LEU A 563 28.02 -2.57 4.49
CA LEU A 563 28.19 -3.57 3.45
C LEU A 563 29.19 -3.14 2.39
N ASP A 564 29.99 -4.08 1.90
CA ASP A 564 30.68 -3.93 0.61
C ASP A 564 29.70 -4.09 -0.56
N ASP A 565 30.11 -3.63 -1.74
CA ASP A 565 29.30 -3.65 -2.97
C ASP A 565 28.79 -5.06 -3.33
N ALA A 566 29.66 -6.07 -3.25
CA ALA A 566 29.32 -7.44 -3.65
C ALA A 566 28.31 -8.08 -2.68
N THR A 567 28.48 -7.85 -1.39
CA THR A 567 27.55 -8.30 -0.36
C THR A 567 26.19 -7.61 -0.48
N LEU A 568 26.17 -6.30 -0.73
CA LEU A 568 24.93 -5.56 -0.96
C LEU A 568 24.17 -6.11 -2.18
N LEU A 569 24.85 -6.32 -3.31
CA LEU A 569 24.22 -6.87 -4.52
C LEU A 569 23.60 -8.25 -4.26
N ARG A 570 24.30 -9.16 -3.55
CA ARG A 570 23.74 -10.47 -3.18
C ARG A 570 22.48 -10.33 -2.34
N TYR A 571 22.46 -9.44 -1.35
CA TYR A 571 21.27 -9.24 -0.52
C TYR A 571 20.10 -8.67 -1.32
N VAL A 572 20.35 -7.74 -2.25
CA VAL A 572 19.31 -7.20 -3.12
C VAL A 572 18.79 -8.28 -4.08
N ASP A 573 19.66 -9.10 -4.67
CA ASP A 573 19.26 -10.24 -5.54
C ASP A 573 18.31 -11.18 -4.80
N ARG A 574 18.73 -11.66 -3.63
CA ARG A 574 17.98 -12.57 -2.77
C ARG A 574 16.64 -11.96 -2.35
N LEU A 575 16.65 -10.71 -1.88
CA LEU A 575 15.43 -10.03 -1.44
C LEU A 575 14.43 -9.88 -2.58
N LEU A 576 14.87 -9.40 -3.74
CA LEU A 576 13.99 -9.17 -4.88
C LEU A 576 13.40 -10.50 -5.40
N MET A 577 14.20 -11.55 -5.51
CA MET A 577 13.70 -12.87 -5.93
C MET A 577 12.77 -13.49 -4.89
N PHE A 578 13.06 -13.33 -3.59
CA PHE A 578 12.17 -13.79 -2.53
C PHE A 578 10.84 -13.03 -2.52
N TYR A 579 10.87 -11.71 -2.70
CA TYR A 579 9.67 -10.88 -2.88
C TYR A 579 8.86 -11.29 -4.12
N ILE A 580 9.52 -11.47 -5.27
CA ILE A 580 8.86 -11.92 -6.52
C ILE A 580 8.19 -13.28 -6.33
N ARG A 581 8.80 -14.18 -5.58
CA ARG A 581 8.28 -15.52 -5.29
C ARG A 581 7.08 -15.51 -4.35
N THR A 582 7.11 -14.67 -3.31
CA THR A 582 6.17 -14.78 -2.17
C THR A 582 5.09 -13.70 -2.14
N ALA A 583 5.27 -12.58 -2.83
CA ALA A 583 4.30 -11.49 -2.80
C ALA A 583 3.02 -11.81 -3.59
N ASP A 584 1.93 -11.17 -3.18
CA ASP A 584 0.63 -11.29 -3.83
C ASP A 584 0.52 -10.36 -5.07
N ARG A 585 -0.56 -10.51 -5.84
CA ARG A 585 -0.83 -9.75 -7.05
C ARG A 585 -0.86 -8.24 -6.76
N LEU A 586 -0.08 -7.48 -7.52
CA LEU A 586 0.01 -6.02 -7.43
C LEU A 586 0.43 -5.50 -6.03
N GLN A 587 1.03 -6.34 -5.19
CA GLN A 587 1.47 -5.98 -3.85
C GLN A 587 2.81 -5.23 -3.88
N ARG A 588 2.90 -4.08 -3.18
CA ARG A 588 4.18 -3.37 -2.97
C ARG A 588 5.06 -4.08 -1.94
N THR A 589 6.38 -3.94 -2.06
CA THR A 589 7.37 -4.45 -1.08
C THR A 589 7.03 -4.03 0.36
N SER A 590 6.60 -2.78 0.56
CA SER A 590 6.16 -2.26 1.85
C SER A 590 5.01 -3.07 2.47
N VAL A 591 3.98 -3.35 1.68
CA VAL A 591 2.78 -4.08 2.14
C VAL A 591 3.09 -5.57 2.30
N TRP A 592 3.97 -6.09 1.44
CA TRP A 592 4.48 -7.44 1.54
C TRP A 592 5.23 -7.67 2.86
N LEU A 593 6.15 -6.77 3.23
CA LEU A 593 6.88 -6.86 4.50
C LEU A 593 5.94 -6.75 5.71
N ASP A 594 4.97 -5.83 5.67
CA ASP A 594 3.99 -5.66 6.76
C ASP A 594 3.11 -6.93 6.96
N ASN A 595 2.91 -7.71 5.90
CA ASN A 595 2.15 -8.97 5.92
C ASN A 595 3.03 -10.21 6.16
N LEU A 596 4.35 -10.09 6.08
CA LEU A 596 5.28 -11.21 6.25
C LEU A 596 5.34 -11.59 7.73
N GLU A 597 5.02 -12.85 8.05
CA GLU A 597 5.11 -13.36 9.41
C GLU A 597 6.57 -13.29 9.91
N GLY A 598 6.79 -12.74 11.10
CA GLY A 598 8.12 -12.44 11.62
C GLY A 598 8.78 -11.17 11.02
N GLY A 599 8.15 -10.53 10.04
CA GLY A 599 8.53 -9.22 9.51
C GLY A 599 9.98 -9.13 9.06
N LEU A 600 10.64 -8.03 9.43
CA LEU A 600 12.03 -7.73 9.03
C LEU A 600 13.03 -8.76 9.56
N ASP A 601 12.82 -9.30 10.75
CA ASP A 601 13.75 -10.26 11.36
C ASP A 601 13.71 -11.59 10.63
N TYR A 602 12.52 -12.07 10.26
CA TYR A 602 12.40 -13.24 9.40
C TYR A 602 13.02 -12.99 8.02
N LEU A 603 12.80 -11.81 7.43
CA LEU A 603 13.44 -11.46 6.16
C LEU A 603 14.97 -11.49 6.24
N ARG A 604 15.57 -11.02 7.34
CA ARG A 604 17.02 -11.12 7.58
C ARG A 604 17.46 -12.58 7.67
N GLN A 605 16.75 -13.42 8.40
CA GLN A 605 17.09 -14.85 8.49
C GLN A 605 17.12 -15.52 7.11
N VAL A 606 16.15 -15.22 6.25
CA VAL A 606 16.09 -15.82 4.91
C VAL A 606 17.17 -15.28 3.99
N VAL A 607 17.37 -13.96 3.96
CA VAL A 607 18.25 -13.29 2.97
C VAL A 607 19.72 -13.26 3.40
N ILE A 608 19.99 -13.05 4.69
CA ILE A 608 21.34 -12.91 5.24
C ILE A 608 21.86 -14.26 5.74
N ASP A 609 21.11 -14.89 6.65
CA ASP A 609 21.53 -16.13 7.33
C ASP A 609 21.22 -17.40 6.52
N ASP A 610 20.54 -17.26 5.38
CA ASP A 610 20.11 -18.34 4.50
C ASP A 610 19.39 -19.48 5.24
N SER A 611 18.49 -19.12 6.17
CA SER A 611 17.79 -20.07 7.03
C SER A 611 16.96 -21.12 6.28
N LEU A 612 16.64 -20.86 5.00
CA LEU A 612 15.91 -21.77 4.12
C LEU A 612 16.81 -22.51 3.10
N GLY A 613 18.11 -22.22 3.04
CA GLY A 613 19.03 -22.79 2.04
C GLY A 613 18.69 -22.39 0.60
N LEU A 614 18.16 -21.18 0.39
CA LEU A 614 17.69 -20.68 -0.91
C LEU A 614 18.62 -19.65 -1.54
N ALA A 615 19.62 -19.14 -0.82
CA ALA A 615 20.44 -18.01 -1.27
C ALA A 615 21.05 -18.23 -2.66
N ALA A 616 21.71 -19.37 -2.89
CA ALA A 616 22.34 -19.70 -4.17
C ALA A 616 21.31 -19.77 -5.31
N THR A 617 20.16 -20.38 -5.06
CA THR A 617 19.06 -20.49 -6.04
C THR A 617 18.50 -19.12 -6.41
N LEU A 618 18.28 -18.24 -5.43
CA LEU A 618 17.76 -16.89 -5.66
C LEU A 618 18.78 -16.03 -6.42
N GLU A 619 20.07 -16.13 -6.11
CA GLU A 619 21.13 -15.45 -6.85
C GLU A 619 21.22 -15.95 -8.30
N GLN A 620 21.15 -17.26 -8.52
CA GLN A 620 21.16 -17.84 -9.86
C GLN A 620 19.93 -17.42 -10.69
N GLU A 621 18.74 -17.40 -10.09
CA GLU A 621 17.52 -16.92 -10.73
C GLU A 621 17.65 -15.44 -11.14
N MET A 622 18.19 -14.59 -10.27
CA MET A 622 18.47 -13.20 -10.64
C MET A 622 19.50 -13.10 -11.77
N GLN A 623 20.58 -13.87 -11.69
CA GLN A 623 21.63 -13.85 -12.70
C GLN A 623 21.11 -14.26 -14.08
N GLN A 624 20.20 -15.24 -14.15
CA GLN A 624 19.52 -15.60 -15.40
C GLN A 624 18.72 -14.43 -15.97
N VAL A 625 18.00 -13.68 -15.14
CA VAL A 625 17.24 -12.49 -15.58
C VAL A 625 18.18 -11.42 -16.12
N VAL A 626 19.31 -11.18 -15.44
CA VAL A 626 20.34 -10.22 -15.87
C VAL A 626 20.92 -10.61 -17.23
N GLU A 627 21.29 -11.87 -17.42
CA GLU A 627 21.90 -12.37 -18.66
C GLU A 627 20.92 -12.40 -19.83
N ALA A 628 19.63 -12.64 -19.56
CA ALA A 628 18.58 -12.64 -20.57
C ALA A 628 18.11 -11.23 -20.98
N TYR A 629 18.61 -10.17 -20.34
CA TYR A 629 18.15 -8.81 -20.63
C TYR A 629 18.39 -8.43 -22.09
N GLN A 630 17.34 -7.88 -22.70
CA GLN A 630 17.37 -7.24 -24.01
C GLN A 630 16.54 -5.95 -23.95
N CYS A 631 17.01 -4.90 -24.61
CA CYS A 631 16.23 -3.67 -24.75
C CYS A 631 15.01 -3.93 -25.64
N GLU A 632 13.80 -3.76 -25.10
CA GLU A 632 12.57 -4.10 -25.83
C GLU A 632 12.44 -3.32 -27.15
N TRP A 633 12.84 -2.04 -27.18
CA TRP A 633 12.79 -1.22 -28.39
C TRP A 633 13.86 -1.59 -29.41
N GLN A 634 15.07 -1.93 -28.98
CA GLN A 634 16.12 -2.42 -29.88
C GLN A 634 15.68 -3.74 -30.54
N THR A 635 15.15 -4.67 -29.75
CA THR A 635 14.57 -5.93 -30.22
C THR A 635 13.38 -5.71 -31.15
N THR A 636 12.54 -4.70 -30.89
CA THR A 636 11.40 -4.34 -31.74
C THR A 636 11.86 -3.82 -33.10
N LEU A 637 12.79 -2.86 -33.12
CA LEU A 637 13.25 -2.20 -34.34
C LEU A 637 14.04 -3.12 -35.26
N ALA A 638 14.65 -4.17 -34.72
CA ALA A 638 15.39 -5.16 -35.49
C ALA A 638 14.50 -6.10 -36.34
N ASP A 639 13.17 -6.10 -36.17
CA ASP A 639 12.26 -7.04 -36.81
C ASP A 639 11.01 -6.33 -37.37
N ALA A 640 10.90 -6.29 -38.69
CA ALA A 640 9.79 -5.63 -39.40
C ALA A 640 8.41 -6.19 -39.04
N SER A 641 8.30 -7.48 -38.68
CA SER A 641 7.03 -8.08 -38.28
C SER A 641 6.51 -7.51 -36.96
N ARG A 642 7.40 -7.04 -36.08
CA ARG A 642 7.05 -6.41 -34.80
C ARG A 642 6.64 -4.96 -35.00
N LEU A 643 7.26 -4.27 -35.96
CA LEU A 643 6.90 -2.90 -36.34
C LEU A 643 5.47 -2.80 -36.87
N ALA A 644 4.96 -3.86 -37.49
CA ALA A 644 3.57 -3.93 -37.94
C ALA A 644 2.54 -3.79 -36.80
N LEU A 645 2.93 -4.04 -35.54
CA LEU A 645 2.07 -3.82 -34.37
C LEU A 645 1.89 -2.33 -34.02
N PHE A 646 2.79 -1.46 -34.48
CA PHE A 646 2.80 -0.03 -34.18
C PHE A 646 2.07 0.78 -35.26
N THR A 647 1.08 0.20 -35.92
CA THR A 647 0.17 0.94 -36.80
C THR A 647 -1.18 1.15 -36.12
N PRO A 648 -1.74 2.38 -36.15
CA PRO A 648 -3.11 2.65 -35.72
C PRO A 648 -4.14 1.90 -36.55
N THR A 649 -3.88 1.70 -37.84
CA THR A 649 -4.79 1.05 -38.79
C THR A 649 -4.04 0.26 -39.84
N VAL A 650 -4.43 -0.99 -40.07
CA VAL A 650 -3.72 -1.90 -41.01
C VAL A 650 -3.85 -1.54 -42.49
N ASN A 651 -4.88 -0.78 -42.85
CA ASN A 651 -5.24 -0.51 -44.24
C ASN A 651 -5.29 0.99 -44.58
N SER A 652 -4.72 1.84 -43.72
CA SER A 652 -4.69 3.28 -43.93
C SER A 652 -3.55 3.93 -43.15
N ASP A 653 -2.90 4.92 -43.76
CA ASP A 653 -1.91 5.78 -43.12
C ASP A 653 -2.53 7.08 -42.57
N GLN A 654 -3.86 7.22 -42.61
CA GLN A 654 -4.53 8.42 -42.11
C GLN A 654 -4.35 8.55 -40.59
N PRO A 655 -3.84 9.69 -40.10
CA PRO A 655 -3.68 9.94 -38.66
C PRO A 655 -5.00 9.85 -37.89
N ASP A 656 -4.88 9.76 -36.57
CA ASP A 656 -6.04 9.80 -35.69
C ASP A 656 -6.64 11.21 -35.62
N GLU A 657 -7.79 11.38 -36.27
CA GLU A 657 -8.57 12.63 -36.37
C GLU A 657 -9.35 12.95 -35.09
N SER A 658 -9.33 12.06 -34.09
CA SER A 658 -9.93 12.29 -32.77
C SER A 658 -9.00 13.03 -31.80
N LEU A 659 -7.74 13.26 -32.18
CA LEU A 659 -6.74 13.89 -31.32
C LEU A 659 -6.68 15.41 -31.52
N TYR A 660 -7.08 16.16 -30.49
CA TYR A 660 -7.10 17.63 -30.50
C TYR A 660 -6.31 18.19 -29.33
N TYR A 661 -5.63 19.31 -29.58
CA TYR A 661 -4.72 19.91 -28.62
C TYR A 661 -4.80 21.43 -28.62
N SER A 662 -4.59 22.03 -27.45
CA SER A 662 -4.37 23.45 -27.27
C SER A 662 -2.99 23.74 -26.67
N ARG A 663 -2.60 25.02 -26.67
CA ARG A 663 -1.34 25.49 -26.09
C ARG A 663 -1.58 26.08 -24.71
N VAL A 664 -1.01 25.44 -23.69
CA VAL A 664 -1.06 25.91 -22.31
C VAL A 664 0.37 26.03 -21.79
N ARG A 665 0.75 27.24 -21.34
CA ARG A 665 2.13 27.56 -20.90
C ARG A 665 3.19 27.21 -21.94
N GLY A 666 2.90 27.45 -23.22
CA GLY A 666 3.81 27.19 -24.34
C GLY A 666 3.99 25.71 -24.70
N GLN A 667 3.28 24.78 -24.07
CA GLN A 667 3.33 23.35 -24.40
C GLN A 667 1.98 22.84 -24.93
N ARG A 668 2.02 21.76 -25.71
CA ARG A 668 0.83 21.05 -26.22
C ARG A 668 0.11 20.34 -25.07
N GLN A 669 -1.22 20.40 -25.02
CA GLN A 669 -2.04 19.68 -24.04
C GLN A 669 -3.32 19.17 -24.72
N PRO A 670 -3.82 17.95 -24.41
CA PRO A 670 -5.09 17.46 -24.94
C PRO A 670 -6.25 18.40 -24.61
N ASP A 671 -7.14 18.63 -25.57
CA ASP A 671 -8.32 19.49 -25.44
C ASP A 671 -9.62 18.66 -25.50
N GLU A 672 -10.69 19.15 -24.88
CA GLU A 672 -12.00 18.47 -24.81
C GLU A 672 -12.93 18.82 -25.99
N ALA A 673 -12.59 19.84 -26.78
CA ALA A 673 -13.43 20.31 -27.87
C ALA A 673 -13.30 19.42 -29.13
N THR A 674 -14.21 18.45 -29.32
CA THR A 674 -14.28 17.68 -30.57
C THR A 674 -15.72 17.42 -31.04
N SER A 675 -16.01 17.79 -32.29
CA SER A 675 -17.06 17.15 -33.08
C SER A 675 -16.43 16.02 -33.90
N ARG A 676 -16.90 14.78 -33.76
CA ARG A 676 -16.42 13.67 -34.61
C ARG A 676 -16.72 13.96 -36.09
N PRO A 677 -15.84 13.55 -37.02
CA PRO A 677 -16.19 13.48 -38.43
C PRO A 677 -17.46 12.65 -38.63
N VAL A 678 -18.32 13.07 -39.55
CA VAL A 678 -19.53 12.32 -39.89
C VAL A 678 -19.14 10.95 -40.41
N LEU A 679 -19.81 9.91 -39.91
CA LEU A 679 -19.67 8.53 -40.37
C LEU A 679 -19.92 8.44 -41.89
N GLN A 680 -18.90 8.07 -42.65
CA GLN A 680 -19.01 7.80 -44.09
C GLN A 680 -18.56 6.37 -44.37
N LEU A 681 -19.53 5.49 -44.60
CA LEU A 681 -19.29 4.08 -44.94
C LEU A 681 -19.25 3.89 -46.48
N PRO A 682 -18.53 2.87 -46.98
CA PRO A 682 -18.51 2.53 -48.40
C PRO A 682 -19.91 2.22 -48.96
N ALA A 683 -20.12 2.53 -50.25
CA ALA A 683 -21.37 2.23 -50.95
C ALA A 683 -21.55 0.71 -51.20
N GLU A 684 -20.44 0.01 -51.45
CA GLU A 684 -20.38 -1.44 -51.63
C GLU A 684 -20.88 -2.16 -50.37
N PRO A 685 -21.71 -3.23 -50.50
CA PRO A 685 -22.27 -3.94 -49.35
C PRO A 685 -21.20 -4.64 -48.50
N TRP A 686 -20.08 -5.02 -49.11
CA TRP A 686 -18.92 -5.63 -48.46
C TRP A 686 -17.65 -4.95 -48.95
N SER A 687 -16.69 -4.73 -48.07
CA SER A 687 -15.38 -4.17 -48.41
C SER A 687 -14.27 -5.05 -47.87
N ALA A 688 -13.28 -5.37 -48.69
CA ALA A 688 -12.05 -6.02 -48.25
C ALA A 688 -11.26 -5.04 -47.38
N VAL A 689 -10.79 -5.51 -46.22
CA VAL A 689 -10.12 -4.67 -45.23
C VAL A 689 -8.64 -5.01 -45.14
N CYS A 690 -8.30 -6.26 -44.84
CA CYS A 690 -6.92 -6.72 -44.75
C CYS A 690 -6.81 -8.25 -44.87
N ALA A 691 -5.60 -8.75 -45.02
CA ALA A 691 -5.30 -10.18 -44.91
C ALA A 691 -5.49 -10.67 -43.46
N LEU A 692 -5.77 -11.97 -43.28
CA LEU A 692 -6.00 -12.58 -41.95
C LEU A 692 -4.75 -12.51 -41.05
N ASP A 693 -3.57 -12.67 -41.63
CA ASP A 693 -2.27 -12.63 -40.92
C ASP A 693 -1.92 -11.25 -40.38
N ALA A 694 -2.52 -10.18 -40.92
CA ALA A 694 -2.41 -8.82 -40.39
C ALA A 694 -3.11 -8.66 -39.02
N VAL A 695 -4.04 -9.56 -38.65
CA VAL A 695 -4.69 -9.56 -37.34
C VAL A 695 -4.04 -10.62 -36.44
N PRO A 696 -3.30 -10.22 -35.38
CA PRO A 696 -2.60 -11.18 -34.53
C PRO A 696 -3.58 -12.13 -33.83
N GLN A 697 -3.14 -13.38 -33.60
CA GLN A 697 -3.94 -14.35 -32.86
C GLN A 697 -4.23 -13.89 -31.44
N GLN A 698 -5.47 -14.11 -30.97
CA GLN A 698 -5.88 -13.78 -29.60
C GLN A 698 -5.69 -12.29 -29.24
N ALA A 699 -5.68 -11.40 -30.23
CA ALA A 699 -5.52 -9.97 -30.06
C ALA A 699 -6.33 -9.17 -31.08
N GLY A 700 -6.30 -7.84 -30.94
CA GLY A 700 -6.93 -6.91 -31.86
C GLY A 700 -5.95 -6.04 -32.63
N ILE A 701 -6.43 -5.45 -33.73
CA ILE A 701 -5.74 -4.42 -34.50
C ILE A 701 -6.74 -3.44 -35.10
N GLY A 702 -6.35 -2.18 -35.26
CA GLY A 702 -7.21 -1.16 -35.87
C GLY A 702 -7.27 -1.30 -37.38
N ALA A 703 -8.36 -0.87 -37.98
CA ALA A 703 -8.58 -0.79 -39.42
C ALA A 703 -9.53 0.37 -39.74
N ARG A 704 -9.70 0.70 -41.02
CA ARG A 704 -10.72 1.65 -41.50
C ARG A 704 -11.75 0.99 -42.41
N LEU A 705 -12.99 1.42 -42.28
CA LEU A 705 -14.09 1.13 -43.19
C LEU A 705 -14.70 2.46 -43.67
N GLY A 706 -14.25 2.95 -44.81
CA GLY A 706 -14.51 4.34 -45.21
C GLY A 706 -13.80 5.32 -44.27
N SER A 707 -14.53 6.27 -43.68
CA SER A 707 -13.97 7.17 -42.65
C SER A 707 -13.96 6.57 -41.24
N GLU A 708 -14.68 5.46 -41.02
CA GLU A 708 -14.84 4.89 -39.68
C GLU A 708 -13.63 4.05 -39.25
N ARG A 709 -13.22 4.20 -37.98
CA ARG A 709 -12.20 3.35 -37.36
C ARG A 709 -12.84 2.11 -36.74
N ILE A 710 -12.34 0.94 -37.12
CA ILE A 710 -12.83 -0.37 -36.71
C ILE A 710 -11.73 -1.11 -35.95
N ALA A 711 -12.10 -1.73 -34.83
CA ALA A 711 -11.27 -2.67 -34.11
C ALA A 711 -11.59 -4.09 -34.59
N LEU A 712 -10.63 -4.71 -35.28
CA LEU A 712 -10.69 -6.11 -35.68
C LEU A 712 -10.08 -6.97 -34.58
N PHE A 713 -10.72 -8.09 -34.24
CA PHE A 713 -10.24 -9.04 -33.25
C PHE A 713 -10.27 -10.46 -33.78
N ARG A 714 -9.24 -11.24 -33.43
CA ARG A 714 -9.18 -12.69 -33.68
C ARG A 714 -9.18 -13.41 -32.34
N PHE A 715 -10.23 -14.17 -32.04
CA PHE A 715 -10.40 -14.87 -30.78
C PHE A 715 -10.80 -16.33 -31.04
N GLY A 716 -9.93 -17.27 -30.68
CA GLY A 716 -10.05 -18.64 -31.17
C GLY A 716 -10.04 -18.68 -32.70
N GLU A 717 -11.03 -19.34 -33.29
CA GLU A 717 -11.25 -19.40 -34.75
C GLU A 717 -12.16 -18.27 -35.28
N ALA A 718 -12.73 -17.46 -34.39
CA ALA A 718 -13.70 -16.43 -34.75
C ALA A 718 -13.03 -15.06 -35.00
N LEU A 719 -13.68 -14.28 -35.87
CA LEU A 719 -13.35 -12.89 -36.14
C LEU A 719 -14.48 -12.00 -35.62
N TYR A 720 -14.10 -10.84 -35.07
CA TYR A 720 -15.04 -9.83 -34.60
C TYR A 720 -14.60 -8.45 -35.08
N ALA A 721 -15.56 -7.57 -35.31
CA ALA A 721 -15.34 -6.19 -35.75
C ALA A 721 -16.23 -5.24 -34.96
N LEU A 722 -15.61 -4.38 -34.16
CA LEU A 722 -16.28 -3.39 -33.32
C LEU A 722 -15.80 -1.99 -33.67
N GLU A 723 -16.51 -0.99 -33.18
CA GLU A 723 -16.06 0.40 -33.26
C GLU A 723 -14.73 0.54 -32.48
N ASP A 724 -13.70 1.11 -33.11
CA ASP A 724 -12.42 1.35 -32.43
C ASP A 724 -12.55 2.57 -31.51
N ARG A 725 -13.34 2.44 -30.44
CA ARG A 725 -13.64 3.50 -29.47
C ARG A 725 -13.57 2.95 -28.06
N GLU A 726 -12.86 3.67 -27.21
CA GLU A 726 -12.90 3.43 -25.77
C GLU A 726 -14.28 3.80 -25.20
N PRO A 727 -15.00 2.87 -24.54
CA PRO A 727 -16.27 3.17 -23.91
C PRO A 727 -16.16 4.30 -22.87
N GLY A 728 -16.97 5.35 -23.04
CA GLY A 728 -16.95 6.52 -22.15
C GLY A 728 -15.90 7.59 -22.50
N SER A 729 -15.22 7.48 -23.65
CA SER A 729 -14.43 8.58 -24.22
C SER A 729 -14.45 8.57 -25.75
N GLU A 730 -13.80 9.57 -26.34
CA GLU A 730 -13.68 9.68 -27.80
C GLU A 730 -12.45 8.98 -28.37
N ALA A 731 -11.52 8.51 -27.51
CA ALA A 731 -10.25 7.93 -27.91
C ALA A 731 -10.41 6.64 -28.72
N SER A 732 -9.68 6.55 -29.85
CA SER A 732 -9.73 5.40 -30.74
C SER A 732 -8.69 4.33 -30.44
N VAL A 733 -8.99 3.52 -29.42
CA VAL A 733 -8.02 2.57 -28.87
C VAL A 733 -8.55 1.16 -28.60
N LEU A 734 -9.83 0.83 -28.80
CA LEU A 734 -10.39 -0.47 -28.40
C LEU A 734 -9.61 -1.68 -28.98
N SER A 735 -9.14 -1.56 -30.22
CA SER A 735 -8.28 -2.54 -30.90
C SER A 735 -7.02 -2.95 -30.12
N ARG A 736 -6.62 -2.11 -29.16
CA ARG A 736 -5.44 -2.27 -28.30
C ARG A 736 -5.74 -3.00 -26.99
N GLY A 737 -7.00 -3.38 -26.77
CA GLY A 737 -7.47 -4.06 -25.58
C GLY A 737 -7.00 -5.51 -25.47
N ILE A 738 -7.16 -6.07 -24.28
CA ILE A 738 -6.88 -7.49 -24.00
C ILE A 738 -8.14 -8.30 -24.32
N LEU A 739 -8.00 -9.41 -25.05
CA LEU A 739 -9.10 -10.35 -25.25
C LEU A 739 -9.21 -11.35 -24.11
N GLY A 740 -10.39 -11.85 -23.83
CA GLY A 740 -10.62 -12.88 -22.82
C GLY A 740 -12.05 -13.39 -22.85
N ASP A 741 -12.44 -14.09 -21.79
CA ASP A 741 -13.83 -14.48 -21.58
C ASP A 741 -14.33 -14.20 -20.15
N VAL A 742 -15.64 -14.08 -20.01
CA VAL A 742 -16.35 -14.00 -18.72
C VAL A 742 -17.46 -15.05 -18.75
N GLY A 743 -17.30 -16.12 -17.98
CA GLY A 743 -18.24 -17.26 -18.05
C GLY A 743 -18.39 -17.84 -19.47
N GLY A 744 -17.31 -17.87 -20.26
CA GLY A 744 -17.30 -18.33 -21.65
C GLY A 744 -17.80 -17.30 -22.67
N GLU A 745 -18.25 -16.12 -22.25
CA GLU A 745 -18.61 -15.02 -23.15
C GLU A 745 -17.36 -14.27 -23.65
N PRO A 746 -17.05 -14.26 -24.96
CA PRO A 746 -15.89 -13.55 -25.48
C PRO A 746 -15.98 -12.03 -25.29
N VAL A 747 -14.95 -11.45 -24.68
CA VAL A 747 -14.88 -10.02 -24.39
C VAL A 747 -13.54 -9.41 -24.83
N VAL A 748 -13.57 -8.11 -25.11
CA VAL A 748 -12.39 -7.24 -25.10
C VAL A 748 -12.44 -6.35 -23.87
N ILE A 749 -11.31 -6.21 -23.18
CA ILE A 749 -11.13 -5.29 -22.07
C ILE A 749 -10.50 -4.01 -22.60
N SER A 750 -11.23 -2.91 -22.45
CA SER A 750 -10.88 -1.61 -23.02
C SER A 750 -9.57 -1.06 -22.41
N PRO A 751 -8.68 -0.44 -23.20
CA PRO A 751 -7.38 0.01 -22.70
C PRO A 751 -7.39 1.02 -21.56
N LEU A 752 -8.25 2.05 -21.62
CA LEU A 752 -8.17 3.19 -20.71
C LEU A 752 -8.92 2.94 -19.40
N TYR A 753 -10.15 2.43 -19.49
CA TYR A 753 -11.04 2.29 -18.33
C TYR A 753 -11.29 0.84 -17.92
N LYS A 754 -10.65 -0.14 -18.60
CA LYS A 754 -10.73 -1.57 -18.30
C LYS A 754 -12.18 -2.09 -18.28
N GLN A 755 -13.04 -1.56 -19.14
CA GLN A 755 -14.41 -2.04 -19.32
C GLN A 755 -14.42 -3.30 -20.19
N ARG A 756 -15.17 -4.30 -19.77
CA ARG A 756 -15.37 -5.59 -20.45
C ARG A 756 -16.51 -5.45 -21.44
N VAL A 757 -16.18 -5.46 -22.73
CA VAL A 757 -17.12 -5.31 -23.83
C VAL A 757 -17.26 -6.63 -24.55
N ARG A 758 -18.49 -7.14 -24.69
CA ARG A 758 -18.76 -8.37 -25.45
C ARG A 758 -18.42 -8.18 -26.91
N LEU A 759 -17.63 -9.10 -27.45
CA LEU A 759 -17.20 -9.04 -28.86
C LEU A 759 -18.36 -9.26 -29.84
N ARG A 760 -19.42 -9.96 -29.43
CA ARG A 760 -20.54 -10.31 -30.31
C ARG A 760 -21.45 -9.14 -30.67
N ASP A 761 -21.67 -8.22 -29.75
CA ASP A 761 -22.70 -7.16 -29.85
C ASP A 761 -22.27 -5.81 -29.28
N GLY A 762 -21.02 -5.69 -28.82
CA GLY A 762 -20.43 -4.44 -28.38
C GLY A 762 -21.00 -3.93 -27.06
N GLN A 763 -21.80 -4.72 -26.35
CA GLN A 763 -22.36 -4.33 -25.06
C GLN A 763 -21.30 -4.40 -23.97
N SER A 764 -21.12 -3.31 -23.24
CA SER A 764 -20.33 -3.32 -22.00
C SER A 764 -21.07 -4.10 -20.90
N LEU A 765 -20.34 -5.01 -20.26
CA LEU A 765 -20.81 -5.78 -19.09
C LEU A 765 -20.75 -4.96 -17.80
N ASP A 766 -19.91 -3.92 -17.78
CA ASP A 766 -19.68 -3.06 -16.61
C ASP A 766 -20.60 -1.84 -16.58
N ASN A 767 -21.06 -1.38 -17.75
CA ASN A 767 -22.00 -0.27 -17.86
C ASN A 767 -23.01 -0.51 -18.99
N PRO A 768 -24.28 -0.81 -18.68
CA PRO A 768 -25.33 -1.01 -19.68
C PRO A 768 -25.52 0.15 -20.66
N GLN A 769 -25.18 1.39 -20.26
CA GLN A 769 -25.30 2.58 -21.11
C GLN A 769 -24.22 2.65 -22.21
N HIS A 770 -23.16 1.87 -22.08
CA HIS A 770 -22.09 1.82 -23.07
C HIS A 770 -22.30 0.63 -24.02
N GLN A 771 -22.62 0.93 -25.27
CA GLN A 771 -22.64 -0.04 -26.35
C GLN A 771 -21.85 0.50 -27.55
N LEU A 772 -21.07 -0.38 -28.17
CA LEU A 772 -20.31 -0.10 -29.37
C LEU A 772 -21.01 -0.70 -30.60
N ARG A 773 -20.84 -0.05 -31.75
CA ARG A 773 -21.28 -0.62 -33.03
C ARG A 773 -20.45 -1.86 -33.34
N CYS A 774 -21.10 -2.87 -33.91
CA CYS A 774 -20.49 -4.11 -34.38
C CYS A 774 -20.78 -4.32 -35.85
N TRP A 775 -19.85 -4.91 -36.59
CA TRP A 775 -19.99 -5.16 -38.02
C TRP A 775 -19.99 -6.67 -38.32
N PRO A 776 -20.83 -7.13 -39.27
CA PRO A 776 -20.68 -8.45 -39.84
C PRO A 776 -19.30 -8.58 -40.49
N VAL A 777 -18.59 -9.67 -40.18
CA VAL A 777 -17.26 -9.98 -40.70
C VAL A 777 -17.28 -11.35 -41.36
N LYS A 778 -16.56 -11.49 -42.48
CA LYS A 778 -16.34 -12.78 -43.16
C LYS A 778 -14.91 -12.91 -43.66
N LEU A 779 -14.44 -14.15 -43.79
CA LEU A 779 -13.15 -14.49 -44.36
C LEU A 779 -13.36 -15.15 -45.72
N GLU A 780 -12.88 -14.53 -46.79
CA GLU A 780 -12.96 -15.06 -48.16
C GLU A 780 -11.60 -14.93 -48.84
N ALA A 781 -11.08 -16.03 -49.40
CA ALA A 781 -9.78 -16.09 -50.05
C ALA A 781 -8.61 -15.52 -49.21
N GLY A 782 -8.64 -15.73 -47.90
CA GLY A 782 -7.62 -15.23 -46.96
C GLY A 782 -7.73 -13.74 -46.62
N GLN A 783 -8.75 -13.04 -47.13
CA GLN A 783 -9.03 -11.63 -46.85
C GLN A 783 -10.21 -11.49 -45.89
N ILE A 784 -10.10 -10.57 -44.95
CA ILE A 784 -11.16 -10.15 -44.04
C ILE A 784 -12.01 -9.11 -44.74
N TRP A 785 -13.32 -9.33 -44.77
CA TRP A 785 -14.31 -8.43 -45.33
C TRP A 785 -15.29 -7.96 -44.26
N LEU A 786 -15.67 -6.69 -44.31
CA LEU A 786 -16.68 -6.10 -43.45
C LEU A 786 -17.88 -5.63 -44.26
N ALA A 787 -19.09 -5.80 -43.72
CA ALA A 787 -20.28 -5.26 -44.35
C ALA A 787 -20.37 -3.74 -44.14
N ASN A 788 -21.06 -3.01 -45.02
CA ASN A 788 -21.23 -1.55 -44.89
C ASN A 788 -22.37 -1.12 -43.95
N ARG A 789 -22.96 -2.05 -43.18
CA ARG A 789 -24.00 -1.76 -42.19
C ARG A 789 -23.66 -2.46 -40.86
N PRO A 790 -23.72 -1.75 -39.72
CA PRO A 790 -23.52 -2.37 -38.43
C PRO A 790 -24.70 -3.29 -38.07
N ILE A 791 -24.43 -4.31 -37.26
CA ILE A 791 -25.40 -5.29 -36.72
C ILE A 791 -26.40 -4.59 -35.81
N ASN A 792 -25.92 -3.64 -35.00
CA ASN A 792 -26.68 -2.84 -34.07
C ASN A 792 -26.67 -1.36 -34.47
N GLN A 793 -27.82 -0.70 -34.39
CA GLN A 793 -27.91 0.75 -34.49
C GLN A 793 -27.89 1.32 -33.07
N LEU A 794 -26.95 2.23 -32.78
CA LEU A 794 -27.00 3.01 -31.56
C LEU A 794 -28.20 3.96 -31.66
N ALA A 795 -29.07 3.98 -30.64
CA ALA A 795 -30.05 5.05 -30.52
C ALA A 795 -29.26 6.37 -30.47
N GLN A 796 -29.57 7.32 -31.36
CA GLN A 796 -28.99 8.64 -31.29
C GLN A 796 -29.33 9.20 -29.91
N ALA A 797 -28.31 9.40 -29.07
CA ALA A 797 -28.47 10.14 -27.83
C ALA A 797 -28.93 11.55 -28.22
N SER A 798 -30.19 11.85 -27.90
CA SER A 798 -30.81 13.17 -28.05
C SER A 798 -30.22 14.18 -27.08
#